data_AF-A0A0D0UET1-F1
#
_entry.id   AF-A0A0D0UET1-F1
#
_cell.length_a   1.000
_cell.length_b   1.000
_cell.length_c   1.000
_cell.angle_alpha   90.00
_cell.angle_beta   90.00
_cell.angle_gamma   90.00
#
_symmetry.space_group_name_H-M   'P 1'
#
loop_
_entity.id
_entity.type
_entity.pdbx_description
1 polymer ?
#
loop_
_entity_poly.entity_id
_entity_poly.type
_entity_poly.pdbx_seq_one_letter_code
_entity_poly.pdbx_strand_id
1 'polypeptide(L)'
;MDFRRQTLASNGGSSHPQPLVPSSAVKKVGRLGPARQSLAPSQIQSRTSILGVSNSQENAPHGMMGSKKSTMPGKMGDRDQLMSASRGDGGMYGRTPQMNRGIPGSVRRSSVFTSNSQGRTSMAPGVYSTAYKDPRPLRDKVFQSNCMRNVNEYLISVRYPLPLTAKTLTSPTAKEFQSIFKFLVNDLVDPGAAWGKKFEDDTLSILKDFKYPGMDSVSKTALTAPGAPQSWPNMLAMLNWLVDLCKALDNWDDPDVISDPLMIPATELPLDYPNLDDRLLWDFAAKTYSQWFDGEAEEFEEAEQELEHAYDRMASATVAECEKLEREIQKRGVEIQQLHAQEPPLKKLEDEYVQLMSDKNKFISFLDQQGQKMEKIRLRISKVKEAVISQEAELEARQSELARIEQAVAAQNLTPDEVQRMNHERDSLTRSLEDLRNKISEASQFAYDQEMVVTKSMDRFEGLLTDYNSLAHQIGLLDSSLDAPSLAADVNYNLDVDLGAEELEEVKAVGVRMRSIIWQALQTCRETFRQEALGLGNGTIALEDEFDKLGQSVERQKEEVGNLEVRLKIVHNQAEDAQSQIASENSDTNKIITQLETEVTNMLAASQQGVLSTQSQLESTRIAFKELRHKTALFQDSVVAEVGEHIDAIIKAKEHTANSLKSIRALAETQ
;
A
#
# COMPACT_ATOMS: atom_id res chain seq x y z
N MET A 1 34.12 -29.98 21.62
CA MET A 1 34.37 -30.80 20.41
C MET A 1 33.17 -30.64 19.49
N ASP A 2 33.03 -29.61 18.66
CA ASP A 2 33.95 -28.96 17.69
C ASP A 2 34.07 -29.76 16.38
N PHE A 3 34.05 -29.17 15.16
CA PHE A 3 33.88 -27.76 14.78
C PHE A 3 33.23 -27.60 13.37
N ARG A 4 32.32 -26.61 13.23
CA ARG A 4 31.98 -25.77 12.05
C ARG A 4 32.27 -26.21 10.57
N ARG A 5 31.19 -26.14 9.76
CA ARG A 5 30.97 -25.30 8.53
C ARG A 5 31.55 -25.63 7.13
N GLN A 6 30.66 -25.49 6.12
CA GLN A 6 30.81 -24.74 4.83
C GLN A 6 31.71 -25.29 3.69
N THR A 7 31.46 -25.11 2.37
CA THR A 7 30.23 -24.79 1.56
C THR A 7 30.44 -25.05 0.04
N LEU A 8 29.34 -25.11 -0.73
CA LEU A 8 29.16 -24.68 -2.14
C LEU A 8 29.81 -25.44 -3.34
N ALA A 9 28.95 -26.18 -4.05
CA ALA A 9 28.37 -25.84 -5.38
C ALA A 9 28.96 -26.32 -6.73
N SER A 10 27.99 -26.75 -7.58
CA SER A 10 27.82 -26.45 -9.02
C SER A 10 28.27 -27.44 -10.11
N ASN A 11 27.26 -28.00 -10.81
CA ASN A 11 27.20 -28.48 -12.22
C ASN A 11 28.21 -29.54 -12.74
N GLY A 12 27.89 -30.38 -13.75
CA GLY A 12 26.60 -30.61 -14.43
C GLY A 12 26.76 -31.07 -15.89
N GLY A 13 26.19 -32.24 -16.26
CA GLY A 13 26.15 -32.81 -17.62
C GLY A 13 25.52 -34.22 -17.60
N SER A 14 24.51 -34.54 -18.44
CA SER A 14 24.60 -35.00 -19.85
C SER A 14 24.87 -36.52 -19.97
N SER A 15 24.17 -37.33 -20.80
CA SER A 15 23.11 -37.04 -21.79
C SER A 15 22.32 -38.29 -22.22
N HIS A 16 21.17 -38.10 -22.88
CA HIS A 16 20.51 -39.13 -23.73
C HIS A 16 21.39 -39.56 -24.93
N PRO A 17 21.08 -40.70 -25.55
CA PRO A 17 21.16 -40.92 -26.99
C PRO A 17 19.76 -40.89 -27.67
N GLN A 18 19.71 -40.35 -28.90
CA GLN A 18 18.65 -40.58 -29.91
C GLN A 18 19.20 -41.63 -30.94
N PRO A 19 18.83 -41.70 -32.25
CA PRO A 19 17.66 -41.19 -33.01
C PRO A 19 17.06 -42.23 -34.00
N LEU A 20 16.00 -41.86 -34.76
CA LEU A 20 16.03 -41.69 -36.24
C LEU A 20 14.64 -41.48 -36.90
N VAL A 21 14.66 -40.92 -38.11
CA VAL A 21 13.55 -40.55 -39.05
C VAL A 21 13.98 -40.92 -40.49
N PRO A 22 13.28 -40.69 -41.63
CA PRO A 22 12.11 -39.82 -41.97
C PRO A 22 10.79 -40.62 -42.11
N SER A 23 9.71 -40.31 -42.85
CA SER A 23 9.42 -39.39 -43.99
C SER A 23 7.86 -39.17 -44.10
N SER A 24 7.25 -38.35 -44.98
CA SER A 24 7.72 -37.67 -46.20
C SER A 24 7.09 -36.28 -46.50
N ALA A 25 6.13 -36.17 -47.44
CA ALA A 25 5.72 -34.92 -48.12
C ALA A 25 4.26 -34.91 -48.63
N VAL A 26 3.63 -33.72 -48.66
CA VAL A 26 2.91 -33.07 -49.81
C VAL A 26 2.25 -31.74 -49.34
N LYS A 27 2.07 -30.74 -50.24
CA LYS A 27 1.67 -29.35 -49.89
C LYS A 27 1.12 -28.57 -51.12
N LYS A 28 -0.06 -27.90 -51.05
CA LYS A 28 -0.48 -26.77 -51.95
C LYS A 28 -1.86 -26.13 -51.62
N VAL A 29 -1.94 -24.78 -51.72
CA VAL A 29 -3.05 -23.89 -52.22
C VAL A 29 -4.49 -24.04 -51.65
N GLY A 30 -5.30 -22.99 -51.42
CA GLY A 30 -5.12 -21.53 -51.47
C GLY A 30 -6.03 -20.75 -52.44
N ARG A 31 -7.24 -20.31 -52.04
CA ARG A 31 -7.97 -19.21 -52.74
C ARG A 31 -9.01 -18.48 -51.86
N LEU A 32 -9.87 -17.64 -52.48
CA LEU A 32 -10.28 -16.32 -51.94
C LEU A 32 -11.67 -15.82 -52.40
N GLY A 33 -12.37 -15.11 -51.49
CA GLY A 33 -13.51 -14.19 -51.80
C GLY A 33 -14.87 -14.84 -52.11
N PRO A 34 -15.95 -14.05 -52.37
CA PRO A 34 -16.05 -12.57 -52.39
C PRO A 34 -17.17 -12.00 -51.46
N ALA A 35 -17.52 -10.71 -51.61
CA ALA A 35 -18.63 -10.03 -50.91
C ALA A 35 -19.42 -9.06 -51.83
N ARG A 36 -20.66 -8.71 -51.43
CA ARG A 36 -21.56 -7.65 -51.98
C ARG A 36 -22.38 -7.07 -50.80
N GLN A 37 -22.55 -5.76 -50.60
CA GLN A 37 -23.35 -4.76 -51.36
C GLN A 37 -24.88 -5.02 -51.34
N SER A 38 -25.80 -4.05 -51.19
CA SER A 38 -25.83 -2.67 -50.61
C SER A 38 -27.17 -1.99 -50.97
N LEU A 39 -27.78 -1.12 -50.13
CA LEU A 39 -28.64 0.04 -50.51
C LEU A 39 -29.13 0.87 -49.29
N ALA A 40 -29.79 2.02 -49.53
CA ALA A 40 -30.08 3.12 -48.57
C ALA A 40 -31.61 3.32 -48.32
N PRO A 41 -32.21 4.43 -47.78
CA PRO A 41 -31.79 5.86 -47.72
C PRO A 41 -31.92 6.55 -46.32
N SER A 42 -32.17 7.88 -46.27
CA SER A 42 -31.65 8.82 -45.25
C SER A 42 -32.59 9.97 -44.79
N GLN A 43 -32.35 10.51 -43.58
CA GLN A 43 -32.57 11.93 -43.17
C GLN A 43 -31.68 12.21 -41.91
N ILE A 44 -30.98 13.35 -41.64
CA ILE A 44 -31.14 14.81 -41.89
C ILE A 44 -32.20 15.44 -40.96
N GLN A 45 -32.01 16.50 -40.15
CA GLN A 45 -30.88 17.37 -39.70
C GLN A 45 -31.37 18.17 -38.44
N SER A 46 -30.63 18.95 -37.61
CA SER A 46 -29.20 19.15 -37.28
C SER A 46 -29.02 20.16 -36.11
N ARG A 47 -27.86 20.15 -35.38
CA ARG A 47 -27.29 21.27 -34.55
C ARG A 47 -28.11 21.72 -33.29
N THR A 48 -27.56 22.37 -32.25
CA THR A 48 -26.22 22.97 -31.99
C THR A 48 -25.84 22.91 -30.48
N SER A 49 -24.57 23.19 -30.16
CA SER A 49 -24.00 23.35 -28.81
C SER A 49 -24.13 24.78 -28.25
N ILE A 50 -23.90 24.96 -26.92
CA ILE A 50 -22.94 25.93 -26.34
C ILE A 50 -22.79 25.76 -24.81
N LEU A 51 -21.67 26.22 -24.23
CA LEU A 51 -21.28 26.13 -22.82
C LEU A 51 -21.63 27.41 -22.03
N GLY A 52 -21.64 27.34 -20.69
CA GLY A 52 -21.61 28.53 -19.81
C GLY A 52 -21.58 28.18 -18.31
N VAL A 53 -20.63 28.76 -17.55
CA VAL A 53 -20.45 28.54 -16.10
C VAL A 53 -19.97 29.84 -15.44
N SER A 54 -20.58 30.28 -14.32
CA SER A 54 -19.94 30.92 -13.13
C SER A 54 -20.92 31.56 -12.13
N ASN A 55 -20.43 31.75 -10.90
CA ASN A 55 -21.02 32.47 -9.72
C ASN A 55 -21.44 33.95 -10.03
N SER A 56 -22.14 34.73 -9.18
CA SER A 56 -22.00 34.87 -7.72
C SER A 56 -23.10 35.71 -6.98
N GLN A 57 -23.51 35.24 -5.78
CA GLN A 57 -23.55 35.94 -4.46
C GLN A 57 -24.47 37.19 -4.17
N GLU A 58 -25.14 37.13 -2.99
CA GLU A 58 -25.74 38.22 -2.13
C GLU A 58 -26.86 39.15 -2.70
N ASN A 59 -27.85 39.67 -1.94
CA ASN A 59 -27.89 40.06 -0.50
C ASN A 59 -29.33 40.05 0.13
N ALA A 60 -29.49 40.46 1.40
CA ALA A 60 -30.78 40.54 2.18
C ALA A 60 -31.30 42.02 2.32
N PRO A 61 -32.29 42.48 3.18
CA PRO A 61 -32.84 41.91 4.46
C PRO A 61 -34.35 42.15 4.87
N HIS A 62 -34.76 41.55 6.01
CA HIS A 62 -35.74 41.93 7.08
C HIS A 62 -37.26 42.30 6.87
N GLY A 63 -38.11 41.82 7.81
CA GLY A 63 -39.49 42.29 8.13
C GLY A 63 -40.20 41.47 9.25
N MET A 64 -40.93 42.10 10.19
CA MET A 64 -41.35 41.50 11.51
C MET A 64 -42.85 41.11 11.69
N MET A 65 -43.14 40.17 12.62
CA MET A 65 -44.39 39.97 13.45
C MET A 65 -45.76 39.72 12.76
N GLY A 66 -46.82 39.16 13.39
CA GLY A 66 -46.94 38.44 14.67
C GLY A 66 -48.36 38.29 15.31
N SER A 67 -48.95 37.07 15.29
CA SER A 67 -49.94 36.49 16.27
C SER A 67 -51.43 36.94 16.46
N LYS A 68 -52.33 35.91 16.56
CA LYS A 68 -53.55 35.72 17.42
C LYS A 68 -54.96 36.27 17.08
N LYS A 69 -55.97 35.35 17.11
CA LYS A 69 -57.37 35.40 17.64
C LYS A 69 -57.94 33.94 17.65
N SER A 70 -58.44 33.35 18.75
CA SER A 70 -59.80 33.41 19.40
C SER A 70 -60.89 32.55 18.68
N THR A 71 -61.93 31.95 19.29
CA THR A 71 -62.66 32.26 20.55
C THR A 71 -63.60 31.11 21.06
N MET A 72 -64.03 31.16 22.35
CA MET A 72 -65.29 30.65 22.98
C MET A 72 -65.42 29.20 23.60
N PRO A 73 -66.30 28.98 24.63
CA PRO A 73 -66.01 28.10 25.79
C PRO A 73 -67.17 27.21 26.37
N GLY A 74 -66.99 26.55 27.54
CA GLY A 74 -68.09 25.84 28.25
C GLY A 74 -67.88 25.30 29.71
N LYS A 75 -67.97 26.17 30.74
CA LYS A 75 -68.71 26.03 32.04
C LYS A 75 -68.47 24.87 33.09
N MET A 76 -68.04 25.29 34.30
CA MET A 76 -68.31 24.76 35.69
C MET A 76 -67.87 23.35 36.16
N GLY A 77 -67.47 23.23 37.45
CA GLY A 77 -67.38 21.95 38.21
C GLY A 77 -66.55 22.03 39.52
N ASP A 78 -67.20 22.05 40.68
CA ASP A 78 -66.71 22.45 42.02
C ASP A 78 -65.64 21.57 42.74
N ARG A 79 -64.92 22.22 43.68
CA ARG A 79 -64.41 21.78 45.01
C ARG A 79 -63.44 20.61 45.34
N ASP A 80 -62.46 21.01 46.18
CA ASP A 80 -61.97 20.42 47.45
C ASP A 80 -60.96 19.24 47.52
N GLN A 81 -60.37 19.14 48.71
CA GLN A 81 -59.09 18.52 49.07
C GLN A 81 -59.25 17.14 49.75
N LEU A 82 -58.20 16.29 49.74
CA LEU A 82 -57.42 15.88 50.94
C LEU A 82 -56.59 14.57 50.75
N MET A 83 -55.34 14.61 51.24
CA MET A 83 -54.56 13.58 51.97
C MET A 83 -54.41 12.11 51.48
N SER A 84 -53.14 11.75 51.23
CA SER A 84 -52.34 10.67 51.89
C SER A 84 -52.81 9.19 51.92
N ALA A 85 -51.96 8.27 51.44
CA ALA A 85 -51.41 7.15 52.25
C ALA A 85 -50.29 6.29 51.57
N SER A 86 -49.14 6.19 52.25
CA SER A 86 -48.29 5.00 52.55
C SER A 86 -48.07 3.77 51.62
N ARG A 87 -46.76 3.52 51.37
CA ARG A 87 -45.95 2.27 51.61
C ARG A 87 -45.90 1.09 50.60
N GLY A 88 -44.74 0.41 50.62
CA GLY A 88 -44.37 -0.83 49.90
C GLY A 88 -43.50 -0.55 48.65
N ASP A 89 -42.17 -0.71 48.57
CA ASP A 89 -41.11 -1.52 49.24
C ASP A 89 -40.70 -2.81 48.47
N GLY A 90 -39.39 -3.10 48.44
CA GLY A 90 -38.71 -3.97 47.46
C GLY A 90 -38.49 -3.26 46.11
N GLY A 91 -37.33 -3.21 45.46
CA GLY A 91 -36.15 -4.10 45.49
C GLY A 91 -36.06 -4.84 44.14
N MET A 92 -34.94 -4.95 43.42
CA MET A 92 -33.54 -4.62 43.68
C MET A 92 -32.78 -4.52 42.33
N TYR A 93 -31.67 -3.75 42.27
CA TYR A 93 -30.78 -3.55 41.09
C TYR A 93 -31.40 -2.80 39.88
N GLY A 94 -30.69 -1.96 39.12
CA GLY A 94 -29.33 -1.43 39.33
C GLY A 94 -28.58 -1.19 38.01
N ARG A 95 -28.38 0.08 37.60
CA ARG A 95 -27.35 0.54 36.63
C ARG A 95 -27.31 2.08 36.56
N THR A 96 -26.16 2.67 36.84
CA THR A 96 -25.79 4.04 36.44
C THR A 96 -24.63 4.00 35.45
N PRO A 97 -24.47 5.00 34.56
CA PRO A 97 -23.47 4.98 33.49
C PRO A 97 -22.09 5.55 33.90
N GLN A 98 -21.18 5.52 32.93
CA GLN A 98 -19.82 6.07 32.91
C GLN A 98 -19.77 7.56 33.40
N MET A 99 -18.63 8.13 33.86
CA MET A 99 -17.46 8.36 33.00
C MET A 99 -16.13 8.77 33.69
N ASN A 100 -15.05 8.34 33.03
CA ASN A 100 -13.68 8.88 32.92
C ASN A 100 -12.69 8.96 34.11
N ARG A 101 -11.41 8.80 33.72
CA ARG A 101 -10.20 8.75 34.57
C ARG A 101 -9.58 10.14 34.80
N GLY A 102 -8.87 10.28 35.92
CA GLY A 102 -7.79 11.25 36.13
C GLY A 102 -6.85 10.72 37.22
N ILE A 103 -5.52 10.71 36.99
CA ILE A 103 -4.53 10.08 37.88
C ILE A 103 -3.74 11.16 38.64
N PRO A 104 -3.63 11.12 39.98
CA PRO A 104 -2.68 11.93 40.73
C PRO A 104 -1.29 11.27 40.77
N GLY A 105 -0.23 12.05 40.55
CA GLY A 105 1.17 11.59 40.58
C GLY A 105 1.81 11.63 41.97
N SER A 106 2.98 10.99 42.11
CA SER A 106 3.68 10.83 43.40
C SER A 106 4.74 11.92 43.69
N VAL A 107 5.16 11.98 44.95
CA VAL A 107 5.95 13.01 45.64
C VAL A 107 7.46 12.92 45.35
N ARG A 108 8.19 14.07 45.27
CA ARG A 108 9.45 14.34 46.00
C ARG A 108 10.14 15.68 45.65
N ARG A 109 10.73 16.31 46.70
CA ARG A 109 11.65 17.49 46.71
C ARG A 109 10.98 18.82 46.29
N SER A 110 11.39 20.01 46.78
CA SER A 110 12.51 20.39 47.67
C SER A 110 12.12 21.52 48.67
N SER A 111 12.99 21.84 49.61
CA SER A 111 12.79 22.77 50.73
C SER A 111 13.34 24.19 50.50
N VAL A 112 12.60 25.23 50.90
CA VAL A 112 13.14 26.55 51.28
C VAL A 112 12.30 27.14 52.44
N PHE A 113 12.94 27.81 53.41
CA PHE A 113 12.28 28.58 54.48
C PHE A 113 12.15 30.07 54.08
N THR A 114 10.98 30.70 54.27
CA THR A 114 10.91 32.15 54.59
C THR A 114 9.68 32.53 55.43
N SER A 115 9.99 33.32 56.45
CA SER A 115 9.19 33.91 57.53
C SER A 115 7.89 34.67 57.19
N ASN A 116 6.96 34.62 58.17
CA ASN A 116 6.06 35.68 58.66
C ASN A 116 4.94 36.37 57.82
N SER A 117 3.71 36.13 58.31
CA SER A 117 2.82 37.14 58.96
C SER A 117 1.52 37.60 58.26
N GLN A 118 0.58 37.99 59.12
CA GLN A 118 -0.66 38.76 58.85
C GLN A 118 -1.63 38.25 57.77
N GLY A 119 -2.39 37.23 58.16
CA GLY A 119 -3.85 37.34 58.31
C GLY A 119 -4.68 37.79 57.10
N ARG A 120 -5.37 36.83 56.47
CA ARG A 120 -6.65 37.06 55.76
C ARG A 120 -7.60 35.90 55.99
N THR A 121 -8.86 36.24 56.28
CA THR A 121 -9.97 35.29 56.33
C THR A 121 -10.37 34.86 54.93
N SER A 122 -10.52 33.56 54.71
CA SER A 122 -11.07 32.99 53.47
C SER A 122 -12.06 31.88 53.80
N MET A 123 -13.27 31.96 53.25
CA MET A 123 -14.34 30.99 53.47
C MET A 123 -14.10 29.72 52.65
N ALA A 124 -13.49 28.70 53.25
CA ALA A 124 -13.35 27.37 52.67
C ALA A 124 -13.67 26.30 53.74
N PRO A 125 -14.70 25.45 53.57
CA PRO A 125 -15.01 24.37 54.49
C PRO A 125 -14.08 23.17 54.25
N GLY A 126 -12.84 23.28 54.72
CA GLY A 126 -11.80 22.26 54.53
C GLY A 126 -11.13 21.85 55.84
N VAL A 127 -11.44 20.63 56.30
CA VAL A 127 -10.69 19.85 57.32
C VAL A 127 -10.08 20.69 58.46
N TYR A 128 -10.95 21.27 59.30
CA TYR A 128 -10.55 21.46 60.69
C TYR A 128 -10.30 20.07 61.28
N SER A 129 -9.17 19.90 61.97
CA SER A 129 -9.07 18.81 62.94
C SER A 129 -10.25 18.93 63.90
N THR A 130 -11.07 17.88 64.01
CA THR A 130 -12.08 17.80 65.05
C THR A 130 -11.33 17.74 66.38
N ALA A 131 -11.24 18.88 67.08
CA ALA A 131 -10.60 18.98 68.39
C ALA A 131 -11.05 17.79 69.25
N TYR A 132 -10.09 16.98 69.72
CA TYR A 132 -10.36 15.64 70.19
C TYR A 132 -11.15 15.71 71.50
N LYS A 133 -12.48 15.64 71.35
CA LYS A 133 -13.40 15.81 72.46
C LYS A 133 -13.43 14.52 73.24
N ASP A 134 -12.82 14.55 74.42
CA ASP A 134 -12.72 13.42 75.36
C ASP A 134 -14.05 12.63 75.41
N PRO A 135 -14.06 11.36 74.95
CA PRO A 135 -15.29 10.57 74.86
C PRO A 135 -15.78 10.09 76.23
N ARG A 136 -14.98 10.22 77.29
CA ARG A 136 -15.33 9.74 78.62
C ARG A 136 -16.44 10.61 79.22
N PRO A 137 -17.41 10.03 79.95
CA PRO A 137 -18.52 10.78 80.54
C PRO A 137 -18.07 11.49 81.82
N LEU A 138 -17.11 12.42 81.72
CA LEU A 138 -16.41 13.05 82.86
C LEU A 138 -17.35 13.63 83.91
N ARG A 139 -18.53 14.14 83.51
CA ARG A 139 -19.53 14.73 84.43
C ARG A 139 -20.47 13.74 85.10
N ASP A 140 -20.50 12.48 84.69
CA ASP A 140 -21.30 11.44 85.33
C ASP A 140 -20.75 11.03 86.70
N LYS A 141 -21.66 10.77 87.65
CA LYS A 141 -21.33 10.38 89.01
C LYS A 141 -21.02 8.91 89.16
N VAL A 142 -21.56 8.02 88.31
CA VAL A 142 -21.20 6.59 88.33
C VAL A 142 -19.78 6.40 87.79
N PHE A 143 -19.45 7.06 86.67
CA PHE A 143 -18.10 7.13 86.12
C PHE A 143 -17.08 7.69 87.12
N GLN A 144 -17.38 8.84 87.76
CA GLN A 144 -16.51 9.40 88.81
C GLN A 144 -16.33 8.42 89.99
N SER A 145 -17.39 7.73 90.42
CA SER A 145 -17.31 6.73 91.50
C SER A 145 -16.38 5.58 91.14
N ASN A 146 -16.51 5.03 89.92
CA ASN A 146 -15.64 3.98 89.42
C ASN A 146 -14.18 4.44 89.29
N CYS A 147 -13.93 5.67 88.83
CA CYS A 147 -12.57 6.23 88.76
C CYS A 147 -11.94 6.37 90.15
N MET A 148 -12.66 6.92 91.13
CA MET A 148 -12.18 7.02 92.51
C MET A 148 -11.87 5.63 93.09
N ARG A 149 -12.74 4.64 92.83
CA ARG A 149 -12.57 3.27 93.30
C ARG A 149 -11.32 2.62 92.69
N ASN A 150 -11.17 2.66 91.37
CA ASN A 150 -10.03 2.08 90.64
C ASN A 150 -8.69 2.67 91.11
N VAL A 151 -8.62 4.01 91.23
CA VAL A 151 -7.43 4.71 91.73
C VAL A 151 -7.12 4.34 93.18
N ASN A 152 -8.14 4.24 94.04
CA ASN A 152 -7.95 3.85 95.44
C ASN A 152 -7.51 2.39 95.60
N GLU A 153 -8.12 1.47 94.84
CA GLU A 153 -7.76 0.04 94.82
C GLU A 153 -6.31 -0.15 94.39
N TYR A 154 -5.85 0.55 93.34
CA TYR A 154 -4.46 0.47 92.88
C TYR A 154 -3.46 1.08 93.88
N LEU A 155 -3.69 2.30 94.37
CA LEU A 155 -2.78 2.92 95.34
C LEU A 155 -2.64 2.10 96.64
N ILE A 156 -3.66 1.29 96.99
CA ILE A 156 -3.58 0.33 98.10
C ILE A 156 -2.75 -0.91 97.72
N SER A 157 -2.86 -1.45 96.50
CA SER A 157 -2.08 -2.62 96.07
C SER A 157 -0.58 -2.33 95.97
N VAL A 158 -0.18 -1.23 95.32
CA VAL A 158 1.24 -0.78 95.24
C VAL A 158 1.71 0.01 96.47
N ARG A 159 1.01 -0.11 97.60
CA ARG A 159 1.47 0.35 98.94
C ARG A 159 1.84 1.83 99.01
N TYR A 160 1.03 2.71 98.41
CA TYR A 160 1.24 4.16 98.41
C TYR A 160 1.56 4.72 99.82
N PRO A 161 2.67 5.46 100.01
CA PRO A 161 3.25 5.71 101.33
C PRO A 161 2.60 6.82 102.15
N LEU A 162 1.58 7.52 101.62
CA LEU A 162 0.89 8.61 102.30
C LEU A 162 -0.57 8.23 102.62
N PRO A 163 -1.14 8.67 103.76
CA PRO A 163 -2.45 8.22 104.21
C PRO A 163 -3.58 8.67 103.28
N LEU A 164 -4.21 7.70 102.62
CA LEU A 164 -5.43 7.91 101.83
C LEU A 164 -6.63 8.08 102.75
N THR A 165 -7.29 9.25 102.70
CA THR A 165 -8.54 9.48 103.43
C THR A 165 -9.74 9.41 102.48
N ALA A 166 -10.94 9.15 103.01
CA ALA A 166 -12.18 9.17 102.21
C ALA A 166 -12.45 10.51 101.48
N LYS A 167 -11.77 11.60 101.87
CA LYS A 167 -11.87 12.90 101.19
C LYS A 167 -10.80 13.11 100.12
N THR A 168 -9.68 12.40 100.18
CA THR A 168 -8.49 12.59 99.33
C THR A 168 -8.77 12.38 97.84
N LEU A 169 -9.73 11.52 97.46
CA LEU A 169 -10.19 11.38 96.07
C LEU A 169 -11.55 12.05 95.79
N THR A 170 -12.20 12.64 96.80
CA THR A 170 -13.44 13.42 96.60
C THR A 170 -13.14 14.89 96.28
N SER A 171 -12.12 15.47 96.95
CA SER A 171 -11.70 16.86 96.77
C SER A 171 -10.26 17.07 97.30
N PRO A 172 -9.23 16.56 96.61
CA PRO A 172 -7.83 16.67 97.07
C PRO A 172 -7.35 18.13 97.16
N THR A 173 -6.49 18.38 98.13
CA THR A 173 -5.58 19.53 98.09
C THR A 173 -4.58 19.39 96.93
N ALA A 174 -4.02 20.52 96.47
CA ALA A 174 -2.99 20.50 95.43
C ALA A 174 -1.78 19.61 95.82
N LYS A 175 -1.43 19.52 97.12
CA LYS A 175 -0.35 18.66 97.62
C LYS A 175 -0.70 17.17 97.53
N GLU A 176 -1.90 16.76 97.92
CA GLU A 176 -2.33 15.36 97.78
C GLU A 176 -2.35 14.92 96.31
N PHE A 177 -2.93 15.75 95.43
CA PHE A 177 -2.94 15.49 94.00
C PHE A 177 -1.52 15.40 93.42
N GLN A 178 -0.63 16.33 93.78
CA GLN A 178 0.78 16.27 93.39
C GLN A 178 1.43 14.97 93.84
N SER A 179 1.31 14.58 95.11
CA SER A 179 1.93 13.34 95.62
C SER A 179 1.40 12.09 94.91
N ILE A 180 0.09 12.00 94.64
CA ILE A 180 -0.50 10.86 93.91
C ILE A 180 -0.01 10.84 92.45
N PHE A 181 -0.04 11.98 91.75
CA PHE A 181 0.45 12.07 90.37
C PHE A 181 1.93 11.70 90.26
N LYS A 182 2.77 12.23 91.16
CA LYS A 182 4.20 11.91 91.19
C LYS A 182 4.45 10.43 91.44
N PHE A 183 3.70 9.83 92.36
CA PHE A 183 3.81 8.40 92.63
C PHE A 183 3.48 7.56 91.39
N LEU A 184 2.32 7.77 90.75
CA LEU A 184 1.92 7.01 89.56
C LEU A 184 2.89 7.18 88.37
N VAL A 185 3.48 8.36 88.19
CA VAL A 185 4.50 8.60 87.14
C VAL A 185 5.80 7.87 87.46
N ASN A 186 6.23 7.86 88.73
CA ASN A 186 7.41 7.13 89.17
C ASN A 186 7.21 5.59 89.07
N ASP A 187 5.99 5.10 89.36
CA ASP A 187 5.57 3.70 89.22
C ASP A 187 5.68 3.20 87.76
N LEU A 188 5.34 4.07 86.80
CA LEU A 188 5.22 3.74 85.38
C LEU A 188 6.53 3.78 84.59
N VAL A 189 7.57 4.49 85.05
CA VAL A 189 8.76 4.78 84.23
C VAL A 189 10.06 4.47 84.96
N ASP A 190 10.28 5.08 86.12
CA ASP A 190 11.44 4.87 87.00
C ASP A 190 11.18 5.64 88.32
N PRO A 191 11.36 5.04 89.51
CA PRO A 191 11.42 5.78 90.77
C PRO A 191 12.44 6.93 90.84
N GLY A 192 13.40 7.02 89.91
CA GLY A 192 14.41 8.08 89.78
C GLY A 192 13.96 9.44 89.20
N ALA A 193 12.72 9.60 88.73
CA ALA A 193 12.28 10.80 87.99
C ALA A 193 12.49 12.14 88.73
N ALA A 194 13.38 13.00 88.19
CA ALA A 194 13.77 14.28 88.78
C ALA A 194 12.78 15.43 88.46
N TRP A 195 11.89 15.74 89.40
CA TRP A 195 10.88 16.79 89.24
C TRP A 195 11.48 18.21 89.24
N GLY A 196 10.97 19.06 88.36
CA GLY A 196 11.41 20.44 88.18
C GLY A 196 10.85 21.41 89.24
N LYS A 197 11.15 22.70 89.04
CA LYS A 197 10.72 23.79 89.94
C LYS A 197 9.25 24.20 89.76
N LYS A 198 8.54 23.65 88.77
CA LYS A 198 7.17 23.99 88.42
C LYS A 198 6.41 22.72 88.01
N PHE A 199 5.78 22.09 88.99
CA PHE A 199 5.05 20.84 88.82
C PHE A 199 4.08 20.85 87.63
N GLU A 200 3.42 21.99 87.37
CA GLU A 200 2.42 22.09 86.31
C GLU A 200 3.04 22.11 84.91
N ASP A 201 4.28 22.59 84.76
CA ASP A 201 5.02 22.54 83.49
C ASP A 201 5.56 21.12 83.25
N ASP A 202 6.11 20.48 84.30
CA ASP A 202 6.60 19.09 84.25
C ASP A 202 5.45 18.13 83.89
N THR A 203 4.30 18.26 84.58
CA THR A 203 3.08 17.46 84.37
C THR A 203 2.58 17.55 82.93
N LEU A 204 2.58 18.74 82.34
CA LEU A 204 2.14 18.95 80.95
C LEU A 204 3.13 18.38 79.92
N SER A 205 4.42 18.25 80.26
CA SER A 205 5.36 17.49 79.42
C SER A 205 5.08 15.99 79.55
N ILE A 206 5.08 15.45 80.78
CA ILE A 206 4.92 14.02 81.05
C ILE A 206 3.65 13.46 80.39
N LEU A 207 2.51 14.15 80.52
CA LEU A 207 1.26 13.74 79.87
C LEU A 207 1.30 13.81 78.34
N LYS A 208 2.05 14.76 77.77
CA LYS A 208 2.27 14.86 76.32
C LYS A 208 3.19 13.75 75.82
N ASP A 209 4.22 13.43 76.59
CA ASP A 209 5.22 12.41 76.25
C ASP A 209 4.62 11.00 76.38
N PHE A 210 3.73 10.77 77.36
CA PHE A 210 2.83 9.60 77.43
C PHE A 210 1.64 9.65 76.45
N LYS A 211 1.54 10.69 75.61
CA LYS A 211 0.49 10.88 74.58
C LYS A 211 -0.94 10.80 75.12
N TYR A 212 -1.18 11.35 76.32
CA TYR A 212 -2.48 11.35 76.99
C TYR A 212 -3.61 11.89 76.08
N PRO A 213 -4.67 11.12 75.79
CA PRO A 213 -5.73 11.58 74.88
C PRO A 213 -6.52 12.80 75.38
N GLY A 214 -6.51 13.07 76.69
CA GLY A 214 -7.30 14.13 77.32
C GLY A 214 -6.58 15.49 77.47
N MET A 215 -5.47 15.75 76.78
CA MET A 215 -4.62 16.94 77.02
C MET A 215 -5.38 18.28 76.98
N ASP A 216 -6.30 18.48 76.03
CA ASP A 216 -7.10 19.73 75.92
C ASP A 216 -7.97 20.01 77.17
N SER A 217 -8.21 19.00 78.02
CA SER A 217 -8.96 19.11 79.27
C SER A 217 -8.10 19.47 80.50
N VAL A 218 -6.76 19.47 80.36
CA VAL A 218 -5.78 19.68 81.44
C VAL A 218 -5.06 21.00 81.22
N SER A 219 -5.58 22.08 81.81
CA SER A 219 -4.92 23.39 81.79
C SER A 219 -3.96 23.54 82.97
N LYS A 220 -2.95 24.41 82.82
CA LYS A 220 -2.08 24.85 83.91
C LYS A 220 -2.87 25.41 85.12
N THR A 221 -3.98 26.09 84.86
CA THR A 221 -4.88 26.60 85.92
C THR A 221 -5.63 25.47 86.64
N ALA A 222 -6.04 24.40 85.94
CA ALA A 222 -6.61 23.22 86.57
C ALA A 222 -5.57 22.53 87.49
N LEU A 223 -4.32 22.41 87.04
CA LEU A 223 -3.23 21.81 87.82
C LEU A 223 -2.86 22.61 89.09
N THR A 224 -3.02 23.93 89.09
CA THR A 224 -2.84 24.74 90.32
C THR A 224 -3.96 24.57 91.35
N ALA A 225 -5.15 24.11 90.95
CA ALA A 225 -6.33 23.95 91.80
C ALA A 225 -7.12 22.67 91.45
N PRO A 226 -6.51 21.47 91.58
CA PRO A 226 -7.02 20.24 90.97
C PRO A 226 -8.34 19.77 91.59
N GLY A 227 -8.52 19.92 92.90
CA GLY A 227 -9.75 19.58 93.61
C GLY A 227 -10.93 20.55 93.40
N ALA A 228 -10.80 21.58 92.55
CA ALA A 228 -11.90 22.50 92.27
C ALA A 228 -13.06 21.78 91.52
N PRO A 229 -14.35 22.04 91.83
CA PRO A 229 -15.47 21.23 91.31
C PRO A 229 -15.64 21.17 89.77
N GLN A 230 -15.06 22.12 89.02
CA GLN A 230 -15.05 22.08 87.55
C GLN A 230 -13.78 21.42 86.96
N SER A 231 -12.70 21.35 87.73
CA SER A 231 -11.40 20.77 87.32
C SER A 231 -11.27 19.31 87.73
N TRP A 232 -11.73 18.97 88.94
CA TRP A 232 -11.55 17.64 89.54
C TRP A 232 -12.01 16.48 88.68
N PRO A 233 -13.14 16.53 87.93
CA PRO A 233 -13.53 15.43 87.06
C PRO A 233 -12.50 15.09 85.97
N ASN A 234 -11.82 16.11 85.42
CA ASN A 234 -10.78 15.92 84.41
C ASN A 234 -9.51 15.36 85.06
N MET A 235 -9.14 15.89 86.23
CA MET A 235 -7.95 15.46 86.99
C MET A 235 -8.09 14.02 87.49
N LEU A 236 -9.27 13.63 87.97
CA LEU A 236 -9.60 12.27 88.40
C LEU A 236 -9.56 11.28 87.23
N ALA A 237 -10.12 11.63 86.08
CA ALA A 237 -10.08 10.78 84.89
C ALA A 237 -8.65 10.67 84.31
N MET A 238 -7.79 11.67 84.52
CA MET A 238 -6.37 11.62 84.19
C MET A 238 -5.60 10.68 85.14
N LEU A 239 -5.83 10.77 86.46
CA LEU A 239 -5.24 9.83 87.43
C LEU A 239 -5.72 8.40 87.21
N ASN A 240 -7.00 8.20 86.90
CA ASN A 240 -7.54 6.89 86.53
C ASN A 240 -6.84 6.33 85.28
N TRP A 241 -6.67 7.15 84.24
CA TRP A 241 -5.96 6.72 83.03
C TRP A 241 -4.49 6.40 83.29
N LEU A 242 -3.80 7.11 84.19
CA LEU A 242 -2.46 6.72 84.63
C LEU A 242 -2.47 5.38 85.37
N VAL A 243 -3.43 5.14 86.26
CA VAL A 243 -3.60 3.83 86.93
C VAL A 243 -3.87 2.70 85.96
N ASP A 244 -4.73 2.93 84.95
CA ASP A 244 -5.00 1.95 83.90
C ASP A 244 -3.76 1.71 83.02
N LEU A 245 -2.89 2.72 82.85
CA LEU A 245 -1.63 2.62 82.11
C LEU A 245 -0.54 1.89 82.91
N CYS A 246 -0.45 2.10 84.23
CA CYS A 246 0.42 1.31 85.12
C CYS A 246 0.00 -0.17 85.09
N LYS A 247 -1.30 -0.46 85.24
CA LYS A 247 -1.84 -1.82 85.13
C LYS A 247 -1.61 -2.45 83.76
N ALA A 248 -1.63 -1.66 82.69
CA ALA A 248 -1.29 -2.15 81.35
C ALA A 248 0.20 -2.44 81.19
N LEU A 249 1.07 -1.74 81.91
CA LEU A 249 2.50 -2.05 81.98
C LEU A 249 2.79 -3.27 82.86
N ASP A 250 2.07 -3.44 83.98
CA ASP A 250 2.19 -4.62 84.88
C ASP A 250 1.87 -5.96 84.18
N ASN A 251 1.19 -5.94 83.03
CA ASN A 251 0.77 -7.11 82.26
C ASN A 251 1.19 -6.98 80.77
N TRP A 252 2.30 -6.28 80.50
CA TRP A 252 2.78 -6.00 79.13
C TRP A 252 3.41 -7.21 78.42
N ASP A 253 3.69 -8.26 79.18
CA ASP A 253 4.34 -9.52 78.80
C ASP A 253 3.38 -10.73 78.90
N ASP A 254 2.12 -10.52 79.28
CA ASP A 254 1.09 -11.56 79.39
C ASP A 254 0.54 -11.96 78.00
N PRO A 255 0.76 -13.21 77.53
CA PRO A 255 0.29 -13.67 76.22
C PRO A 255 -1.23 -13.76 76.08
N ASP A 256 -1.98 -13.90 77.18
CA ASP A 256 -3.45 -13.90 77.14
C ASP A 256 -4.03 -12.48 76.98
N VAL A 257 -3.22 -11.44 77.22
CA VAL A 257 -3.62 -10.02 77.18
C VAL A 257 -3.14 -9.33 75.91
N ILE A 258 -1.98 -9.71 75.35
CA ILE A 258 -1.33 -9.02 74.24
C ILE A 258 -1.27 -9.84 72.96
N SER A 259 -1.72 -9.21 71.87
CA SER A 259 -1.76 -9.76 70.51
C SER A 259 -0.70 -9.16 69.58
N ASP A 260 0.38 -8.60 70.14
CA ASP A 260 1.55 -8.21 69.36
C ASP A 260 2.29 -9.48 68.92
N PRO A 261 2.43 -9.77 67.61
CA PRO A 261 3.14 -10.95 67.16
C PRO A 261 4.57 -11.02 67.67
N LEU A 262 5.22 -9.89 67.99
CA LEU A 262 6.61 -9.85 68.50
C LEU A 262 6.78 -10.53 69.87
N MET A 263 5.70 -10.78 70.63
CA MET A 263 5.76 -11.46 71.92
C MET A 263 5.50 -12.98 71.84
N ILE A 264 5.06 -13.49 70.69
CA ILE A 264 4.77 -14.92 70.44
C ILE A 264 6.06 -15.64 69.99
N PRO A 265 6.42 -16.84 70.51
CA PRO A 265 7.59 -17.59 70.03
C PRO A 265 7.54 -17.84 68.51
N ALA A 266 8.66 -17.68 67.81
CA ALA A 266 8.71 -17.86 66.35
C ALA A 266 8.26 -19.27 65.91
N THR A 267 8.50 -20.28 66.75
CA THR A 267 8.10 -21.67 66.53
C THR A 267 6.57 -21.87 66.52
N GLU A 268 5.78 -21.02 67.19
CA GLU A 268 4.31 -21.12 67.23
C GLU A 268 3.61 -20.37 66.10
N LEU A 269 4.34 -19.56 65.32
CA LEU A 269 3.75 -18.73 64.28
C LEU A 269 3.23 -19.52 63.07
N PRO A 270 2.26 -18.96 62.32
CA PRO A 270 1.88 -19.46 60.99
C PRO A 270 3.08 -19.48 60.03
N LEU A 271 3.15 -20.51 59.17
CA LEU A 271 4.26 -20.68 58.23
C LEU A 271 4.28 -19.61 57.10
N ASP A 272 3.20 -18.85 56.95
CA ASP A 272 3.07 -17.70 56.06
C ASP A 272 3.40 -16.35 56.75
N TYR A 273 3.91 -16.38 57.98
CA TYR A 273 4.32 -15.17 58.70
C TYR A 273 5.50 -14.46 58.00
N PRO A 274 5.43 -13.13 57.79
CA PRO A 274 6.51 -12.39 57.12
C PRO A 274 7.85 -12.50 57.86
N ASN A 275 8.89 -12.90 57.13
CA ASN A 275 10.26 -13.05 57.64
C ASN A 275 10.38 -14.06 58.81
N LEU A 276 9.64 -15.17 58.73
CA LEU A 276 9.71 -16.25 59.73
C LEU A 276 11.13 -16.80 59.92
N ASP A 277 11.91 -16.97 58.84
CA ASP A 277 13.30 -17.43 58.90
C ASP A 277 14.21 -16.48 59.72
N ASP A 278 14.14 -15.17 59.43
CA ASP A 278 14.88 -14.14 60.20
C ASP A 278 14.51 -14.23 61.69
N ARG A 279 13.23 -14.49 61.99
CA ARG A 279 12.72 -14.51 63.36
C ARG A 279 13.14 -15.77 64.11
N LEU A 280 13.05 -16.95 63.50
CA LEU A 280 13.56 -18.20 64.06
C LEU A 280 15.06 -18.08 64.37
N LEU A 281 15.82 -17.41 63.50
CA LEU A 281 17.22 -17.09 63.73
C LEU A 281 17.44 -16.09 64.88
N TRP A 282 16.58 -15.07 65.03
CA TRP A 282 16.65 -14.13 66.16
C TRP A 282 16.32 -14.79 67.51
N ASP A 283 15.27 -15.60 67.58
CA ASP A 283 14.89 -16.33 68.80
C ASP A 283 16.01 -17.31 69.20
N PHE A 284 16.56 -18.07 68.24
CA PHE A 284 17.74 -18.92 68.44
C PHE A 284 18.96 -18.12 68.91
N ALA A 285 19.29 -17.01 68.26
CA ALA A 285 20.45 -16.18 68.61
C ALA A 285 20.31 -15.54 70.00
N ALA A 286 19.10 -15.14 70.40
CA ALA A 286 18.82 -14.59 71.73
C ALA A 286 18.92 -15.68 72.82
N LYS A 287 18.35 -16.86 72.58
CA LYS A 287 18.40 -18.03 73.49
C LYS A 287 19.85 -18.48 73.71
N THR A 288 20.60 -18.70 72.63
CA THR A 288 22.00 -19.14 72.68
C THR A 288 22.95 -18.07 73.24
N TYR A 289 22.81 -16.79 72.87
CA TYR A 289 23.61 -15.71 73.43
C TYR A 289 23.42 -15.57 74.95
N SER A 290 22.19 -15.76 75.45
CA SER A 290 21.91 -15.73 76.90
C SER A 290 22.55 -16.92 77.61
N GLN A 291 22.43 -18.13 77.05
CA GLN A 291 23.08 -19.35 77.57
C GLN A 291 24.61 -19.26 77.58
N TRP A 292 25.20 -18.63 76.55
CA TRP A 292 26.63 -18.32 76.50
C TRP A 292 27.06 -17.29 77.56
N PHE A 293 26.31 -16.19 77.69
CA PHE A 293 26.66 -15.05 78.55
C PHE A 293 26.51 -15.36 80.05
N ASP A 294 25.42 -16.01 80.45
CA ASP A 294 25.14 -16.33 81.86
C ASP A 294 25.68 -17.70 82.30
N GLY A 295 25.92 -18.62 81.34
CA GLY A 295 26.24 -20.02 81.61
C GLY A 295 27.60 -20.53 81.11
N GLU A 296 28.39 -19.70 80.40
CA GLU A 296 29.63 -20.10 79.72
C GLU A 296 29.46 -21.30 78.75
N ALA A 297 28.26 -21.51 78.21
CA ALA A 297 27.96 -22.62 77.31
C ALA A 297 28.60 -22.45 75.91
N GLU A 298 29.28 -23.50 75.42
CA GLU A 298 29.86 -23.55 74.07
C GLU A 298 29.03 -24.40 73.07
N GLU A 299 28.06 -25.18 73.56
CA GLU A 299 27.20 -26.09 72.77
C GLU A 299 25.71 -25.85 73.14
N PHE A 300 24.81 -25.91 72.15
CA PHE A 300 23.41 -25.44 72.29
C PHE A 300 22.36 -26.45 71.78
N GLU A 301 22.60 -27.75 71.98
CA GLU A 301 21.83 -28.86 71.36
C GLU A 301 20.29 -28.71 71.46
N GLU A 302 19.74 -28.23 72.59
CA GLU A 302 18.29 -28.00 72.75
C GLU A 302 17.75 -26.92 71.79
N ALA A 303 18.49 -25.81 71.62
CA ALA A 303 18.11 -24.73 70.72
C ALA A 303 18.30 -25.12 69.25
N GLU A 304 19.30 -25.96 68.95
CA GLU A 304 19.53 -26.50 67.61
C GLU A 304 18.40 -27.48 67.21
N GLN A 305 17.97 -28.37 68.10
CA GLN A 305 16.83 -29.27 67.88
C GLN A 305 15.50 -28.50 67.70
N GLU A 306 15.27 -27.45 68.49
CA GLU A 306 14.09 -26.58 68.34
C GLU A 306 14.05 -25.89 66.96
N LEU A 307 15.22 -25.41 66.48
CA LEU A 307 15.36 -24.79 65.17
C LEU A 307 15.24 -25.80 64.01
N GLU A 308 15.82 -27.00 64.15
CA GLU A 308 15.68 -28.10 63.18
C GLU A 308 14.20 -28.50 63.01
N HIS A 309 13.46 -28.67 64.11
CA HIS A 309 12.02 -28.96 64.07
C HIS A 309 11.17 -27.85 63.43
N ALA A 310 11.59 -26.59 63.51
CA ALA A 310 10.94 -25.49 62.81
C ALA A 310 11.17 -25.56 61.29
N TYR A 311 12.41 -25.78 60.85
CA TYR A 311 12.74 -25.95 59.43
C TYR A 311 12.12 -27.21 58.82
N ASP A 312 12.08 -28.32 59.55
CA ASP A 312 11.42 -29.57 59.10
C ASP A 312 9.91 -29.36 58.82
N ARG A 313 9.23 -28.57 59.67
CA ARG A 313 7.83 -28.17 59.45
C ARG A 313 7.67 -27.32 58.20
N MET A 314 8.55 -26.33 57.99
CA MET A 314 8.54 -25.47 56.80
C MET A 314 8.79 -26.30 55.53
N ALA A 315 9.83 -27.11 55.51
CA ALA A 315 10.18 -28.00 54.40
C ALA A 315 9.04 -28.98 54.07
N SER A 316 8.45 -29.62 55.08
CA SER A 316 7.31 -30.53 54.92
C SER A 316 6.10 -29.84 54.29
N ALA A 317 5.79 -28.59 54.70
CA ALA A 317 4.71 -27.82 54.12
C ALA A 317 5.00 -27.42 52.66
N THR A 318 6.23 -26.97 52.36
CA THR A 318 6.65 -26.64 50.98
C THR A 318 6.57 -27.86 50.06
N VAL A 319 7.04 -29.04 50.51
CA VAL A 319 6.95 -30.28 49.72
C VAL A 319 5.49 -30.66 49.44
N ALA A 320 4.62 -30.57 50.43
CA ALA A 320 3.18 -30.85 50.25
C ALA A 320 2.49 -29.88 49.27
N GLU A 321 2.92 -28.61 49.22
CA GLU A 321 2.46 -27.66 48.22
C GLU A 321 3.03 -27.96 46.82
N CYS A 322 4.32 -28.28 46.71
CA CYS A 322 4.94 -28.71 45.44
C CYS A 322 4.22 -29.92 44.84
N GLU A 323 4.00 -30.99 45.61
CA GLU A 323 3.25 -32.16 45.14
C GLU A 323 1.82 -31.82 44.67
N LYS A 324 1.15 -30.87 45.35
CA LYS A 324 -0.19 -30.43 44.97
C LYS A 324 -0.15 -29.67 43.64
N LEU A 325 0.79 -28.75 43.49
CA LEU A 325 0.98 -27.98 42.26
C LEU A 325 1.37 -28.90 41.08
N GLU A 326 2.23 -29.89 41.28
CA GLU A 326 2.57 -30.89 40.27
C GLU A 326 1.35 -31.71 39.82
N ARG A 327 0.51 -32.17 40.77
CA ARG A 327 -0.75 -32.86 40.47
C ARG A 327 -1.74 -31.97 39.71
N GLU A 328 -1.82 -30.68 40.04
CA GLU A 328 -2.64 -29.72 39.30
C GLU A 328 -2.08 -29.46 37.89
N ILE A 329 -0.77 -29.28 37.74
CA ILE A 329 -0.08 -29.13 36.44
C ILE A 329 -0.30 -30.36 35.56
N GLN A 330 -0.15 -31.58 36.10
CA GLN A 330 -0.40 -32.82 35.38
C GLN A 330 -1.86 -32.91 34.89
N LYS A 331 -2.82 -32.59 35.78
CA LYS A 331 -4.25 -32.57 35.44
C LYS A 331 -4.56 -31.54 34.35
N ARG A 332 -4.01 -30.33 34.43
CA ARG A 332 -4.15 -29.28 33.40
C ARG A 332 -3.47 -29.68 32.09
N GLY A 333 -2.33 -30.38 32.14
CA GLY A 333 -1.66 -30.91 30.95
C GLY A 333 -2.54 -31.92 30.19
N VAL A 334 -3.20 -32.84 30.92
CA VAL A 334 -4.15 -33.79 30.33
C VAL A 334 -5.40 -33.08 29.78
N GLU A 335 -5.94 -32.09 30.50
CA GLU A 335 -7.06 -31.25 30.03
C GLU A 335 -6.72 -30.52 28.71
N ILE A 336 -5.54 -29.90 28.62
CA ILE A 336 -5.04 -29.25 27.40
C ILE A 336 -4.87 -30.27 26.27
N GLN A 337 -4.30 -31.45 26.52
CA GLN A 337 -4.18 -32.50 25.50
C GLN A 337 -5.55 -32.97 24.98
N GLN A 338 -6.55 -33.12 25.86
CA GLN A 338 -7.92 -33.46 25.46
C GLN A 338 -8.60 -32.36 24.65
N LEU A 339 -8.35 -31.09 24.98
CA LEU A 339 -8.87 -29.93 24.24
C LEU A 339 -8.17 -29.73 22.88
N HIS A 340 -6.90 -30.13 22.75
CA HIS A 340 -6.17 -30.12 21.48
C HIS A 340 -6.50 -31.32 20.58
N ALA A 341 -6.84 -32.48 21.17
CA ALA A 341 -7.25 -33.67 20.44
C ALA A 341 -8.70 -33.59 19.92
N GLN A 342 -9.54 -32.80 20.57
CA GLN A 342 -10.86 -32.44 20.05
C GLN A 342 -10.73 -31.34 18.99
N GLU A 343 -11.36 -31.52 17.83
CA GLU A 343 -11.47 -30.43 16.86
C GLU A 343 -12.18 -29.22 17.49
N PRO A 344 -11.68 -27.98 17.30
CA PRO A 344 -12.28 -26.79 17.87
C PRO A 344 -13.77 -26.68 17.54
N PRO A 345 -14.68 -26.57 18.53
CA PRO A 345 -16.11 -26.45 18.29
C PRO A 345 -16.47 -25.27 17.37
N LEU A 346 -15.68 -24.20 17.43
CA LEU A 346 -15.79 -23.03 16.54
C LEU A 346 -15.61 -23.41 15.07
N LYS A 347 -14.65 -24.29 14.74
CA LYS A 347 -14.40 -24.69 13.35
C LYS A 347 -15.58 -25.48 12.79
N LYS A 348 -16.15 -26.40 13.57
CA LYS A 348 -17.37 -27.15 13.17
C LYS A 348 -18.55 -26.23 12.90
N LEU A 349 -18.71 -25.20 13.73
CA LEU A 349 -19.75 -24.19 13.57
C LEU A 349 -19.49 -23.25 12.37
N GLU A 350 -18.22 -22.99 12.04
CA GLU A 350 -17.81 -22.23 10.86
C GLU A 350 -18.01 -23.03 9.56
N ASP A 351 -17.64 -24.31 9.54
CA ASP A 351 -17.91 -25.24 8.43
C ASP A 351 -19.43 -25.38 8.19
N GLU A 352 -20.23 -25.52 9.26
CA GLU A 352 -21.70 -25.53 9.22
C GLU A 352 -22.26 -24.19 8.69
N TYR A 353 -21.77 -23.05 9.19
CA TYR A 353 -22.17 -21.72 8.72
C TYR A 353 -21.89 -21.53 7.21
N VAL A 354 -20.71 -21.95 6.74
CA VAL A 354 -20.35 -21.91 5.31
C VAL A 354 -21.28 -22.79 4.49
N GLN A 355 -21.63 -23.98 4.95
CA GLN A 355 -22.60 -24.85 4.29
C GLN A 355 -23.99 -24.20 4.20
N LEU A 356 -24.53 -23.69 5.32
CA LEU A 356 -25.84 -23.02 5.37
C LEU A 356 -25.88 -21.76 4.48
N MET A 357 -24.79 -20.98 4.43
CA MET A 357 -24.68 -19.81 3.54
C MET A 357 -24.60 -20.22 2.06
N SER A 358 -23.90 -21.31 1.73
CA SER A 358 -23.93 -21.94 0.42
C SER A 358 -25.37 -22.30 0.02
N ASP A 359 -26.10 -22.98 0.90
CA ASP A 359 -27.41 -23.53 0.58
C ASP A 359 -28.49 -22.44 0.52
N LYS A 360 -28.43 -21.43 1.40
CA LYS A 360 -29.19 -20.19 1.29
C LYS A 360 -29.02 -19.54 -0.08
N ASN A 361 -27.79 -19.42 -0.58
CA ASN A 361 -27.52 -18.82 -1.89
C ASN A 361 -28.08 -19.68 -3.03
N LYS A 362 -27.95 -21.02 -2.97
CA LYS A 362 -28.60 -21.95 -3.91
C LYS A 362 -30.12 -21.77 -3.94
N PHE A 363 -30.76 -21.66 -2.77
CA PHE A 363 -32.21 -21.44 -2.67
C PHE A 363 -32.63 -20.08 -3.26
N ILE A 364 -31.88 -19.00 -3.00
CA ILE A 364 -32.15 -17.68 -3.60
C ILE A 364 -32.05 -17.75 -5.13
N SER A 365 -30.98 -18.36 -5.68
CA SER A 365 -30.83 -18.54 -7.13
C SER A 365 -31.93 -19.42 -7.73
N PHE A 366 -32.37 -20.46 -7.02
CA PHE A 366 -33.49 -21.30 -7.47
C PHE A 366 -34.81 -20.53 -7.47
N LEU A 367 -35.10 -19.77 -6.42
CA LEU A 367 -36.32 -18.95 -6.33
C LEU A 367 -36.39 -17.90 -7.44
N ASP A 368 -35.28 -17.20 -7.74
CA ASP A 368 -35.23 -16.28 -8.88
C ASP A 368 -35.48 -17.01 -10.22
N GLN A 369 -34.81 -18.13 -10.46
CA GLN A 369 -35.06 -18.93 -11.68
C GLN A 369 -36.53 -19.38 -11.81
N GLN A 370 -37.21 -19.72 -10.71
CA GLN A 370 -38.62 -20.07 -10.73
C GLN A 370 -39.53 -18.84 -10.91
N GLY A 371 -39.17 -17.69 -10.33
CA GLY A 371 -39.85 -16.41 -10.59
C GLY A 371 -39.77 -16.01 -12.06
N GLN A 372 -38.58 -16.05 -12.66
CA GLN A 372 -38.38 -15.81 -14.10
C GLN A 372 -39.18 -16.79 -14.97
N LYS A 373 -39.29 -18.08 -14.60
CA LYS A 373 -40.12 -19.06 -15.29
C LYS A 373 -41.62 -18.72 -15.15
N MET A 374 -42.05 -18.34 -13.95
CA MET A 374 -43.44 -17.95 -13.68
C MET A 374 -43.86 -16.75 -14.53
N GLU A 375 -43.03 -15.70 -14.63
CA GLU A 375 -43.30 -14.54 -15.48
C GLU A 375 -43.27 -14.87 -16.98
N LYS A 376 -42.33 -15.70 -17.44
CA LYS A 376 -42.32 -16.19 -18.83
C LYS A 376 -43.59 -16.98 -19.17
N ILE A 377 -44.11 -17.76 -18.22
CA ILE A 377 -45.37 -18.51 -18.37
C ILE A 377 -46.58 -17.56 -18.32
N ARG A 378 -46.64 -16.61 -17.40
CA ARG A 378 -47.69 -15.57 -17.31
C ARG A 378 -47.79 -14.75 -18.60
N LEU A 379 -46.66 -14.27 -19.12
CA LEU A 379 -46.60 -13.52 -20.38
C LEU A 379 -47.08 -14.38 -21.56
N ARG A 380 -46.70 -15.67 -21.60
CA ARG A 380 -47.18 -16.60 -22.64
C ARG A 380 -48.70 -16.86 -22.53
N ILE A 381 -49.24 -16.98 -21.31
CA ILE A 381 -50.68 -17.11 -21.08
C ILE A 381 -51.43 -15.84 -21.52
N SER A 382 -50.89 -14.64 -21.25
CA SER A 382 -51.48 -13.39 -21.72
C SER A 382 -51.56 -13.36 -23.25
N LYS A 383 -50.44 -13.58 -23.93
CA LYS A 383 -50.39 -13.61 -25.41
C LYS A 383 -51.30 -14.68 -26.04
N VAL A 384 -51.45 -15.84 -25.40
CA VAL A 384 -52.38 -16.87 -25.86
C VAL A 384 -53.84 -16.43 -25.66
N LYS A 385 -54.18 -15.77 -24.55
CA LYS A 385 -55.54 -15.20 -24.35
C LYS A 385 -55.84 -14.08 -25.35
N GLU A 386 -54.89 -13.17 -25.57
CA GLU A 386 -54.99 -12.10 -26.57
C GLU A 386 -55.22 -12.67 -27.97
N ALA A 387 -54.47 -13.71 -28.35
CA ALA A 387 -54.64 -14.40 -29.63
C ALA A 387 -55.98 -15.15 -29.75
N VAL A 388 -56.46 -15.79 -28.67
CA VAL A 388 -57.78 -16.44 -28.64
C VAL A 388 -58.89 -15.41 -28.85
N ILE A 389 -58.88 -14.30 -28.10
CA ILE A 389 -59.87 -13.21 -28.24
C ILE A 389 -59.83 -12.63 -29.67
N SER A 390 -58.65 -12.45 -30.24
CA SER A 390 -58.49 -11.99 -31.63
C SER A 390 -59.05 -12.98 -32.65
N GLN A 391 -58.90 -14.29 -32.42
CA GLN A 391 -59.38 -15.33 -33.33
C GLN A 391 -60.89 -15.58 -33.20
N GLU A 392 -61.43 -15.47 -31.98
CA GLU A 392 -62.88 -15.46 -31.71
C GLU A 392 -63.54 -14.27 -32.41
N ALA A 393 -62.95 -13.08 -32.33
CA ALA A 393 -63.44 -11.88 -33.02
C ALA A 393 -63.37 -12.00 -34.56
N GLU A 394 -62.32 -12.61 -35.12
CA GLU A 394 -62.31 -12.90 -36.57
C GLU A 394 -63.39 -13.94 -36.92
N LEU A 395 -63.53 -15.01 -36.14
CA LEU A 395 -64.49 -16.09 -36.40
C LEU A 395 -65.93 -15.56 -36.40
N GLU A 396 -66.30 -14.70 -35.44
CA GLU A 396 -67.58 -14.00 -35.39
C GLU A 396 -67.79 -13.13 -36.64
N ALA A 397 -66.77 -12.35 -37.05
CA ALA A 397 -66.83 -11.54 -38.27
C ALA A 397 -66.98 -12.39 -39.54
N ARG A 398 -66.34 -13.57 -39.61
CA ARG A 398 -66.50 -14.53 -40.72
C ARG A 398 -67.89 -15.17 -40.72
N GLN A 399 -68.46 -15.49 -39.56
CA GLN A 399 -69.82 -16.02 -39.44
C GLN A 399 -70.87 -14.97 -39.84
N SER A 400 -70.68 -13.71 -39.43
CA SER A 400 -71.51 -12.58 -39.85
C SER A 400 -71.47 -12.37 -41.37
N GLU A 401 -70.28 -12.38 -41.98
CA GLU A 401 -70.12 -12.26 -43.43
C GLU A 401 -70.69 -13.47 -44.20
N LEU A 402 -70.51 -14.69 -43.67
CA LEU A 402 -71.10 -15.90 -44.24
C LEU A 402 -72.64 -15.83 -44.21
N ALA A 403 -73.24 -15.45 -43.09
CA ALA A 403 -74.69 -15.27 -43.00
C ALA A 403 -75.21 -14.16 -43.94
N ARG A 404 -74.44 -13.08 -44.12
CA ARG A 404 -74.75 -12.02 -45.10
C ARG A 404 -74.69 -12.53 -46.54
N ILE A 405 -73.71 -13.38 -46.87
CA ILE A 405 -73.59 -14.02 -48.18
C ILE A 405 -74.71 -15.03 -48.39
N GLU A 406 -75.02 -15.90 -47.42
CA GLU A 406 -76.14 -16.84 -47.49
C GLU A 406 -77.48 -16.13 -47.68
N GLN A 407 -77.72 -15.01 -46.98
CA GLN A 407 -78.92 -14.19 -47.18
C GLN A 407 -78.95 -13.56 -48.59
N ALA A 408 -77.81 -13.09 -49.10
CA ALA A 408 -77.71 -12.53 -50.45
C ALA A 408 -77.88 -13.59 -51.56
N VAL A 409 -77.44 -14.83 -51.31
CA VAL A 409 -77.63 -15.98 -52.21
C VAL A 409 -79.07 -16.49 -52.13
N ALA A 410 -79.68 -16.56 -50.95
CA ALA A 410 -81.09 -16.94 -50.79
C ALA A 410 -82.07 -15.91 -51.40
N ALA A 411 -81.67 -14.63 -51.47
CA ALA A 411 -82.41 -13.60 -52.21
C ALA A 411 -82.24 -13.72 -53.74
N GLN A 412 -81.17 -14.37 -54.21
CA GLN A 412 -80.95 -14.69 -55.63
C GLN A 412 -81.60 -16.04 -55.95
N ASN A 413 -82.78 -16.00 -56.59
CA ASN A 413 -83.51 -17.19 -57.02
C ASN A 413 -82.81 -17.87 -58.23
N LEU A 414 -81.61 -18.40 -58.01
CA LEU A 414 -80.76 -19.06 -59.01
C LEU A 414 -80.89 -20.58 -58.89
N THR A 415 -81.36 -21.21 -59.96
CA THR A 415 -81.45 -22.67 -60.10
C THR A 415 -80.05 -23.31 -60.09
N PRO A 416 -79.85 -24.55 -59.59
CA PRO A 416 -78.55 -25.21 -59.63
C PRO A 416 -77.96 -25.31 -61.05
N ASP A 417 -78.80 -25.51 -62.07
CA ASP A 417 -78.40 -25.51 -63.48
C ASP A 417 -77.96 -24.11 -63.97
N GLU A 418 -78.57 -23.05 -63.44
CA GLU A 418 -78.16 -21.65 -63.67
C GLU A 418 -76.74 -21.43 -63.14
N VAL A 419 -76.46 -21.91 -61.93
CA VAL A 419 -75.14 -21.82 -61.28
C VAL A 419 -74.11 -22.68 -62.01
N GLN A 420 -74.47 -23.87 -62.47
CA GLN A 420 -73.58 -24.69 -63.31
C GLN A 420 -73.30 -24.02 -64.65
N ARG A 421 -74.30 -23.41 -65.30
CA ARG A 421 -74.12 -22.65 -66.54
C ARG A 421 -73.24 -21.43 -66.33
N MET A 422 -73.49 -20.62 -65.29
CA MET A 422 -72.63 -19.49 -64.93
C MET A 422 -71.20 -19.94 -64.64
N ASN A 423 -70.99 -21.08 -63.99
CA ASN A 423 -69.65 -21.62 -63.76
C ASN A 423 -68.97 -22.07 -65.07
N HIS A 424 -69.69 -22.67 -66.02
CA HIS A 424 -69.12 -22.99 -67.34
C HIS A 424 -68.80 -21.73 -68.16
N GLU A 425 -69.68 -20.72 -68.14
CA GLU A 425 -69.42 -19.42 -68.78
C GLU A 425 -68.24 -18.69 -68.12
N ARG A 426 -68.17 -18.69 -66.78
CA ARG A 426 -67.04 -18.15 -65.98
C ARG A 426 -65.74 -18.88 -66.26
N ASP A 427 -65.74 -20.21 -66.34
CA ASP A 427 -64.54 -21.01 -66.62
C ASP A 427 -64.06 -20.80 -68.07
N SER A 428 -65.00 -20.67 -69.02
CA SER A 428 -64.71 -20.32 -70.41
C SER A 428 -64.14 -18.90 -70.52
N LEU A 429 -64.72 -17.92 -69.83
CA LEU A 429 -64.21 -16.55 -69.76
C LEU A 429 -62.86 -16.46 -69.01
N THR A 430 -62.64 -17.30 -68.00
CA THR A 430 -61.36 -17.37 -67.27
C THR A 430 -60.27 -17.94 -68.18
N ARG A 431 -60.53 -19.03 -68.92
CA ARG A 431 -59.61 -19.57 -69.92
C ARG A 431 -59.33 -18.56 -71.04
N SER A 432 -60.36 -17.87 -71.53
CA SER A 432 -60.21 -16.79 -72.51
C SER A 432 -59.37 -15.63 -71.98
N LEU A 433 -59.52 -15.24 -70.71
CA LEU A 433 -58.67 -14.26 -70.05
C LEU A 433 -57.24 -14.76 -69.82
N GLU A 434 -57.02 -16.04 -69.53
CA GLU A 434 -55.70 -16.64 -69.42
C GLU A 434 -55.00 -16.65 -70.80
N ASP A 435 -55.71 -17.07 -71.86
CA ASP A 435 -55.23 -17.04 -73.25
C ASP A 435 -54.93 -15.60 -73.72
N LEU A 436 -55.75 -14.62 -73.34
CA LEU A 436 -55.52 -13.21 -73.64
C LEU A 436 -54.35 -12.65 -72.83
N ARG A 437 -54.19 -13.02 -71.55
CA ARG A 437 -53.00 -12.66 -70.75
C ARG A 437 -51.73 -13.27 -71.30
N ASN A 438 -51.77 -14.53 -71.73
CA ASN A 438 -50.63 -15.19 -72.38
C ASN A 438 -50.28 -14.47 -73.68
N LYS A 439 -51.25 -14.17 -74.55
CA LYS A 439 -51.03 -13.38 -75.78
C LYS A 439 -50.52 -11.97 -75.52
N ILE A 440 -50.99 -11.30 -74.46
CA ILE A 440 -50.49 -9.99 -74.03
C ILE A 440 -49.04 -10.13 -73.52
N SER A 441 -48.73 -11.17 -72.75
CA SER A 441 -47.38 -11.45 -72.26
C SER A 441 -46.42 -11.76 -73.41
N GLU A 442 -46.82 -12.61 -74.35
CA GLU A 442 -46.09 -12.93 -75.58
C GLU A 442 -45.86 -11.68 -76.43
N ALA A 443 -46.89 -10.85 -76.62
CA ALA A 443 -46.77 -9.59 -77.36
C ALA A 443 -45.88 -8.57 -76.64
N SER A 444 -45.94 -8.48 -75.30
CA SER A 444 -45.06 -7.59 -74.52
C SER A 444 -43.61 -8.08 -74.48
N GLN A 445 -43.38 -9.40 -74.43
CA GLN A 445 -42.05 -9.98 -74.51
C GLN A 445 -41.48 -9.77 -75.92
N PHE A 446 -42.29 -9.98 -76.97
CA PHE A 446 -41.88 -9.70 -78.34
C PHE A 446 -41.57 -8.21 -78.54
N ALA A 447 -42.38 -7.29 -77.99
CA ALA A 447 -42.10 -5.86 -78.04
C ALA A 447 -40.79 -5.51 -77.31
N TYR A 448 -40.57 -6.05 -76.11
CA TYR A 448 -39.32 -5.89 -75.35
C TYR A 448 -38.11 -6.49 -76.08
N ASP A 449 -38.26 -7.63 -76.75
CA ASP A 449 -37.21 -8.25 -77.54
C ASP A 449 -36.86 -7.41 -78.79
N GLN A 450 -37.85 -6.77 -79.43
CA GLN A 450 -37.62 -5.80 -80.51
C GLN A 450 -36.97 -4.51 -79.99
N GLU A 451 -37.45 -3.96 -78.87
CA GLU A 451 -36.87 -2.78 -78.20
C GLU A 451 -35.40 -3.04 -77.87
N MET A 452 -35.09 -4.18 -77.24
CA MET A 452 -33.73 -4.62 -76.95
C MET A 452 -32.86 -4.78 -78.23
N VAL A 453 -33.45 -5.17 -79.37
CA VAL A 453 -32.73 -5.21 -80.66
C VAL A 453 -32.47 -3.79 -81.18
N VAL A 454 -33.42 -2.86 -81.04
CA VAL A 454 -33.24 -1.45 -81.38
C VAL A 454 -32.16 -0.82 -80.51
N THR A 455 -32.22 -0.95 -79.18
CA THR A 455 -31.17 -0.45 -78.26
C THR A 455 -29.80 -1.01 -78.62
N LYS A 456 -29.66 -2.33 -78.82
CA LYS A 456 -28.38 -2.93 -79.23
C LYS A 456 -27.88 -2.44 -80.60
N SER A 457 -28.77 -2.00 -81.48
CA SER A 457 -28.39 -1.38 -82.76
C SER A 457 -27.98 0.09 -82.60
N MET A 458 -28.60 0.80 -81.66
CA MET A 458 -28.28 2.18 -81.25
C MET A 458 -26.92 2.23 -80.51
N ASP A 459 -26.73 1.41 -79.47
CA ASP A 459 -25.44 1.23 -78.77
C ASP A 459 -24.28 0.97 -79.77
N ARG A 460 -24.55 0.11 -80.76
CA ARG A 460 -23.60 -0.23 -81.82
C ARG A 460 -23.35 0.94 -82.77
N PHE A 461 -24.36 1.75 -83.07
CA PHE A 461 -24.21 2.93 -83.90
C PHE A 461 -23.44 4.03 -83.17
N GLU A 462 -23.74 4.30 -81.90
CA GLU A 462 -22.99 5.24 -81.05
C GLU A 462 -21.53 4.81 -80.88
N GLY A 463 -21.27 3.52 -80.71
CA GLY A 463 -19.91 2.95 -80.72
C GLY A 463 -19.19 3.24 -82.05
N LEU A 464 -19.82 2.93 -83.19
CA LEU A 464 -19.26 3.21 -84.52
C LEU A 464 -19.11 4.71 -84.83
N LEU A 465 -19.97 5.56 -84.25
CA LEU A 465 -19.89 7.02 -84.33
C LEU A 465 -18.71 7.55 -83.51
N THR A 466 -18.46 6.97 -82.34
CA THR A 466 -17.30 7.26 -81.48
C THR A 466 -16.01 6.78 -82.12
N ASP A 467 -15.99 5.59 -82.73
CA ASP A 467 -14.88 5.08 -83.54
C ASP A 467 -14.62 6.01 -84.73
N TYR A 468 -15.67 6.42 -85.46
CA TYR A 468 -15.55 7.37 -86.58
C TYR A 468 -14.96 8.72 -86.14
N ASN A 469 -15.54 9.35 -85.11
CA ASN A 469 -15.08 10.66 -84.63
C ASN A 469 -13.65 10.59 -84.08
N SER A 470 -13.29 9.53 -83.35
CA SER A 470 -11.92 9.36 -82.83
C SER A 470 -10.88 9.05 -83.91
N LEU A 471 -11.21 8.22 -84.90
CA LEU A 471 -10.35 7.99 -86.08
C LEU A 471 -10.21 9.25 -86.93
N ALA A 472 -11.29 10.02 -87.12
CA ALA A 472 -11.25 11.25 -87.90
C ALA A 472 -10.54 12.39 -87.15
N HIS A 473 -10.54 12.42 -85.80
CA HIS A 473 -9.60 13.24 -85.02
C HIS A 473 -8.14 12.76 -85.22
N GLN A 474 -7.86 11.45 -85.16
CA GLN A 474 -6.50 10.92 -85.39
C GLN A 474 -5.94 11.23 -86.79
N ILE A 475 -6.81 11.36 -87.80
CA ILE A 475 -6.45 11.73 -89.18
C ILE A 475 -6.46 13.27 -89.39
N GLY A 476 -6.81 14.06 -88.37
CA GLY A 476 -6.82 15.52 -88.43
C GLY A 476 -8.01 16.14 -89.20
N LEU A 477 -9.12 15.42 -89.33
CA LEU A 477 -10.30 15.83 -90.11
C LEU A 477 -11.39 16.55 -89.29
N LEU A 478 -11.35 16.46 -87.95
CA LEU A 478 -12.26 17.21 -87.06
C LEU A 478 -11.58 18.40 -86.36
N ASP A 479 -10.26 18.37 -86.16
CA ASP A 479 -9.53 19.50 -85.58
C ASP A 479 -9.20 20.54 -86.66
N SER A 480 -9.96 21.64 -86.69
CA SER A 480 -9.79 22.78 -87.60
C SER A 480 -8.56 23.65 -87.26
N SER A 481 -7.52 23.06 -86.68
CA SER A 481 -6.35 23.75 -86.10
C SER A 481 -5.10 22.87 -86.07
N LEU A 482 -4.45 22.66 -87.23
CA LEU A 482 -2.99 22.82 -87.44
C LEU A 482 -2.60 22.41 -88.88
N ASP A 483 -1.56 23.05 -89.41
CA ASP A 483 -1.12 23.03 -90.81
C ASP A 483 -1.00 21.63 -91.47
N ALA A 484 -2.04 21.23 -92.20
CA ALA A 484 -2.02 20.14 -93.17
C ALA A 484 -2.49 20.62 -94.57
N PRO A 485 -1.99 20.08 -95.70
CA PRO A 485 -2.14 20.74 -97.00
C PRO A 485 -3.55 20.61 -97.62
N SER A 486 -4.40 21.61 -97.40
CA SER A 486 -5.56 22.00 -98.25
C SER A 486 -6.41 20.86 -98.85
N LEU A 487 -6.86 19.91 -98.03
CA LEU A 487 -7.79 18.86 -98.45
C LEU A 487 -9.21 19.41 -98.64
N ALA A 488 -9.60 19.63 -99.90
CA ALA A 488 -10.99 19.85 -100.37
C ALA A 488 -11.88 20.71 -99.43
N ALA A 489 -11.65 22.02 -99.43
CA ALA A 489 -12.15 22.99 -98.46
C ALA A 489 -13.67 23.31 -98.49
N ASP A 490 -14.55 22.33 -98.74
CA ASP A 490 -16.02 22.50 -98.76
C ASP A 490 -16.79 21.23 -98.33
N VAL A 491 -16.15 20.30 -97.61
CA VAL A 491 -16.80 19.09 -97.05
C VAL A 491 -16.72 19.11 -95.53
N ASN A 492 -17.89 19.17 -94.87
CA ASN A 492 -17.98 19.01 -93.41
C ASN A 492 -18.01 17.51 -93.06
N TYR A 493 -16.99 17.03 -92.35
CA TYR A 493 -16.85 15.65 -91.91
C TYR A 493 -17.53 15.35 -90.57
N ASN A 494 -18.03 16.36 -89.85
CA ASN A 494 -18.75 16.15 -88.59
C ASN A 494 -20.06 15.38 -88.85
N LEU A 495 -20.32 14.36 -88.03
CA LEU A 495 -21.51 13.51 -88.14
C LEU A 495 -22.33 13.63 -86.86
N ASP A 496 -23.38 14.43 -86.91
CA ASP A 496 -24.38 14.58 -85.85
C ASP A 496 -25.65 13.82 -86.25
N VAL A 497 -26.16 12.99 -85.35
CA VAL A 497 -27.28 12.07 -85.58
C VAL A 497 -28.09 11.93 -84.31
N ASP A 498 -29.29 12.52 -84.29
CA ASP A 498 -30.26 12.21 -83.25
C ASP A 498 -30.89 10.84 -83.50
N LEU A 499 -30.69 9.92 -82.56
CA LEU A 499 -31.19 8.54 -82.59
C LEU A 499 -32.55 8.41 -81.86
N GLY A 500 -33.03 9.49 -81.22
CA GLY A 500 -34.33 9.59 -80.56
C GLY A 500 -35.44 10.24 -81.41
N ALA A 501 -35.16 10.58 -82.68
CA ALA A 501 -36.14 11.18 -83.58
C ALA A 501 -37.33 10.23 -83.88
N GLU A 502 -38.56 10.73 -83.76
CA GLU A 502 -39.77 9.93 -84.02
C GLU A 502 -39.96 9.56 -85.52
N GLU A 503 -39.32 10.31 -86.44
CA GLU A 503 -39.49 10.11 -87.89
C GLU A 503 -38.25 9.47 -88.56
N LEU A 504 -38.37 8.18 -88.89
CA LEU A 504 -37.31 7.32 -89.44
C LEU A 504 -36.65 7.83 -90.74
N GLU A 505 -37.27 8.76 -91.47
CA GLU A 505 -36.70 9.34 -92.70
C GLU A 505 -35.52 10.29 -92.43
N GLU A 506 -35.43 10.92 -91.26
CA GLU A 506 -34.32 11.82 -90.92
C GLU A 506 -33.00 11.04 -90.75
N VAL A 507 -33.06 9.93 -90.01
CA VAL A 507 -31.91 9.02 -89.82
C VAL A 507 -31.45 8.42 -91.17
N LYS A 508 -32.39 8.08 -92.06
CA LYS A 508 -32.08 7.65 -93.44
C LYS A 508 -31.37 8.74 -94.24
N ALA A 509 -31.78 10.00 -94.12
CA ALA A 509 -31.18 11.11 -94.85
C ALA A 509 -29.69 11.32 -94.47
N VAL A 510 -29.34 11.21 -93.18
CA VAL A 510 -27.92 11.26 -92.76
C VAL A 510 -27.15 10.02 -93.21
N GLY A 511 -27.77 8.84 -93.16
CA GLY A 511 -27.19 7.60 -93.71
C GLY A 511 -26.87 7.67 -95.21
N VAL A 512 -27.68 8.40 -96.00
CA VAL A 512 -27.38 8.70 -97.40
C VAL A 512 -26.20 9.68 -97.53
N ARG A 513 -26.19 10.78 -96.76
CA ARG A 513 -25.10 11.78 -96.75
C ARG A 513 -23.74 11.15 -96.45
N MET A 514 -23.67 10.26 -95.46
CA MET A 514 -22.44 9.55 -95.10
C MET A 514 -21.93 8.66 -96.24
N ARG A 515 -22.83 7.99 -96.97
CA ARG A 515 -22.47 7.09 -98.08
C ARG A 515 -22.09 7.81 -99.38
N SER A 516 -22.75 8.93 -99.71
CA SER A 516 -22.54 9.61 -100.99
C SER A 516 -21.43 10.66 -100.96
N ILE A 517 -21.26 11.40 -99.86
CA ILE A 517 -20.33 12.52 -99.76
C ILE A 517 -19.11 12.13 -98.92
N ILE A 518 -19.31 11.83 -97.63
CA ILE A 518 -18.21 11.61 -96.68
C ILE A 518 -17.35 10.40 -97.09
N TRP A 519 -17.97 9.29 -97.48
CA TRP A 519 -17.22 8.10 -97.93
C TRP A 519 -16.36 8.36 -99.19
N GLN A 520 -16.84 9.13 -100.16
CA GLN A 520 -16.08 9.46 -101.37
C GLN A 520 -14.92 10.41 -101.08
N ALA A 521 -15.14 11.40 -100.21
CA ALA A 521 -14.09 12.29 -99.73
C ALA A 521 -12.99 11.52 -98.96
N LEU A 522 -13.39 10.57 -98.10
CA LEU A 522 -12.46 9.67 -97.40
C LEU A 522 -11.72 8.71 -98.34
N GLN A 523 -12.34 8.18 -99.41
CA GLN A 523 -11.60 7.40 -100.42
C GLN A 523 -10.54 8.26 -101.13
N THR A 524 -10.86 9.53 -101.41
CA THR A 524 -9.92 10.48 -102.05
C THR A 524 -8.74 10.78 -101.13
N CYS A 525 -9.01 11.09 -99.85
CA CYS A 525 -8.01 11.29 -98.80
C CYS A 525 -7.13 10.04 -98.59
N ARG A 526 -7.73 8.84 -98.60
CA ARG A 526 -6.98 7.57 -98.53
C ARG A 526 -6.05 7.38 -99.73
N GLU A 527 -6.48 7.77 -100.93
CA GLU A 527 -5.66 7.63 -102.14
C GLU A 527 -4.48 8.61 -102.15
N THR A 528 -4.64 9.86 -101.67
CA THR A 528 -3.52 10.80 -101.52
C THR A 528 -2.49 10.29 -100.51
N PHE A 529 -2.93 9.86 -99.32
CA PHE A 529 -2.02 9.25 -98.33
C PHE A 529 -1.38 7.95 -98.83
N ARG A 530 -2.07 7.15 -99.65
CA ARG A 530 -1.50 5.93 -100.26
C ARG A 530 -0.37 6.25 -101.24
N GLN A 531 -0.48 7.34 -102.01
CA GLN A 531 0.58 7.77 -102.94
C GLN A 531 1.79 8.32 -102.18
N GLU A 532 1.58 9.10 -101.13
CA GLU A 532 2.65 9.59 -100.24
C GLU A 532 3.37 8.44 -99.52
N ALA A 533 2.62 7.48 -98.96
CA ALA A 533 3.16 6.28 -98.33
C ALA A 533 3.95 5.39 -99.31
N LEU A 534 3.56 5.31 -100.58
CA LEU A 534 4.35 4.63 -101.62
C LEU A 534 5.65 5.40 -101.96
N GLY A 535 5.61 6.73 -101.96
CA GLY A 535 6.81 7.56 -102.10
C GLY A 535 7.80 7.32 -100.97
N LEU A 536 7.33 7.37 -99.72
CA LEU A 536 8.15 7.07 -98.54
C LEU A 536 8.64 5.61 -98.53
N GLY A 537 7.80 4.63 -98.88
CA GLY A 537 8.18 3.22 -98.94
C GLY A 537 9.31 2.94 -99.95
N ASN A 538 9.28 3.57 -101.12
CA ASN A 538 10.38 3.50 -102.09
C ASN A 538 11.68 4.11 -101.54
N GLY A 539 11.58 5.18 -100.74
CA GLY A 539 12.71 5.77 -100.01
C GLY A 539 13.27 4.85 -98.93
N THR A 540 12.40 4.18 -98.15
CA THR A 540 12.79 3.19 -97.14
C THR A 540 13.54 2.03 -97.76
N ILE A 541 13.03 1.45 -98.86
CA ILE A 541 13.70 0.33 -99.56
C ILE A 541 15.11 0.74 -100.02
N ALA A 542 15.28 1.95 -100.55
CA ALA A 542 16.61 2.44 -100.94
C ALA A 542 17.57 2.57 -99.73
N LEU A 543 17.05 2.94 -98.55
CA LEU A 543 17.81 3.03 -97.31
C LEU A 543 18.14 1.65 -96.71
N GLU A 544 17.22 0.69 -96.78
CA GLU A 544 17.45 -0.71 -96.38
C GLU A 544 18.52 -1.35 -97.28
N ASP A 545 18.48 -1.08 -98.58
CA ASP A 545 19.48 -1.57 -99.54
C ASP A 545 20.89 -0.99 -99.26
N GLU A 546 21.02 0.22 -98.71
CA GLU A 546 22.30 0.74 -98.19
C GLU A 546 22.67 0.15 -96.81
N PHE A 547 21.69 -0.04 -95.92
CA PHE A 547 21.90 -0.60 -94.60
C PHE A 547 22.41 -2.05 -94.66
N ASP A 548 21.87 -2.90 -95.54
CA ASP A 548 22.30 -4.29 -95.72
C ASP A 548 23.75 -4.39 -96.25
N LYS A 549 24.14 -3.48 -97.16
CA LYS A 549 25.53 -3.39 -97.63
C LYS A 549 26.49 -3.01 -96.48
N LEU A 550 26.05 -2.14 -95.57
CA LEU A 550 26.79 -1.77 -94.38
C LEU A 550 26.82 -2.92 -93.35
N GLY A 551 25.70 -3.62 -93.16
CA GLY A 551 25.55 -4.77 -92.27
C GLY A 551 26.45 -5.94 -92.65
N GLN A 552 26.55 -6.28 -93.93
CA GLN A 552 27.49 -7.30 -94.43
C GLN A 552 28.96 -6.94 -94.16
N SER A 553 29.30 -5.64 -94.23
CA SER A 553 30.64 -5.13 -93.87
C SER A 553 30.90 -5.26 -92.35
N VAL A 554 29.91 -4.91 -91.52
CA VAL A 554 29.98 -5.05 -90.06
C VAL A 554 30.11 -6.52 -89.64
N GLU A 555 29.34 -7.44 -90.23
CA GLU A 555 29.39 -8.85 -89.82
C GLU A 555 30.74 -9.50 -90.19
N ARG A 556 31.32 -9.12 -91.34
CA ARG A 556 32.69 -9.49 -91.70
C ARG A 556 33.72 -9.01 -90.65
N GLN A 557 33.56 -7.78 -90.14
CA GLN A 557 34.41 -7.28 -89.06
C GLN A 557 34.14 -8.01 -87.73
N LYS A 558 32.91 -8.42 -87.43
CA LYS A 558 32.61 -9.25 -86.25
C LYS A 558 33.26 -10.63 -86.33
N GLU A 559 33.32 -11.27 -87.50
CA GLU A 559 34.04 -12.54 -87.65
C GLU A 559 35.55 -12.35 -87.40
N GLU A 560 36.16 -11.28 -87.89
CA GLU A 560 37.57 -10.96 -87.60
C GLU A 560 37.79 -10.68 -86.10
N VAL A 561 36.89 -9.94 -85.44
CA VAL A 561 36.92 -9.69 -83.99
C VAL A 561 36.74 -10.99 -83.19
N GLY A 562 35.75 -11.83 -83.52
CA GLY A 562 35.51 -13.10 -82.81
C GLY A 562 36.69 -14.08 -82.92
N ASN A 563 37.37 -14.13 -84.07
CA ASN A 563 38.61 -14.88 -84.22
C ASN A 563 39.76 -14.34 -83.36
N LEU A 564 39.81 -13.02 -83.12
CA LEU A 564 40.75 -12.40 -82.17
C LEU A 564 40.35 -12.64 -80.71
N GLU A 565 39.06 -12.59 -80.37
CA GLU A 565 38.55 -12.90 -79.02
C GLU A 565 38.83 -14.35 -78.62
N VAL A 566 38.69 -15.32 -79.52
CA VAL A 566 39.04 -16.73 -79.26
C VAL A 566 40.54 -16.87 -78.96
N ARG A 567 41.42 -16.16 -79.70
CA ARG A 567 42.86 -16.11 -79.38
C ARG A 567 43.13 -15.44 -78.05
N LEU A 568 42.50 -14.30 -77.77
CA LEU A 568 42.64 -13.57 -76.51
C LEU A 568 42.22 -14.44 -75.33
N LYS A 569 41.12 -15.19 -75.46
CA LYS A 569 40.64 -16.13 -74.44
C LYS A 569 41.62 -17.29 -74.18
N ILE A 570 42.23 -17.86 -75.22
CA ILE A 570 43.27 -18.90 -75.05
C ILE A 570 44.48 -18.34 -74.27
N VAL A 571 44.93 -17.13 -74.62
CA VAL A 571 46.04 -16.46 -73.91
C VAL A 571 45.64 -16.05 -72.49
N HIS A 572 44.39 -15.63 -72.27
CA HIS A 572 43.88 -15.25 -70.96
C HIS A 572 43.81 -16.46 -70.02
N ASN A 573 43.28 -17.61 -70.48
CA ASN A 573 43.30 -18.86 -69.72
C ASN A 573 44.74 -19.27 -69.37
N GLN A 574 45.69 -19.18 -70.31
CA GLN A 574 47.11 -19.46 -70.03
C GLN A 574 47.73 -18.51 -68.99
N ALA A 575 47.30 -17.24 -68.97
CA ALA A 575 47.71 -16.27 -67.96
C ALA A 575 47.02 -16.50 -66.60
N GLU A 576 45.76 -16.96 -66.59
CA GLU A 576 45.01 -17.27 -65.37
C GLU A 576 45.51 -18.57 -64.71
N ASP A 577 45.81 -19.61 -65.49
CA ASP A 577 46.49 -20.83 -65.01
C ASP A 577 47.86 -20.49 -64.39
N ALA A 578 48.65 -19.67 -65.08
CA ALA A 578 49.95 -19.21 -64.57
C ALA A 578 49.80 -18.33 -63.31
N GLN A 579 48.80 -17.44 -63.26
CA GLN A 579 48.51 -16.61 -62.09
C GLN A 579 48.00 -17.46 -60.91
N SER A 580 47.23 -18.53 -61.17
CA SER A 580 46.77 -19.49 -60.18
C SER A 580 47.94 -20.28 -59.59
N GLN A 581 48.86 -20.76 -60.44
CA GLN A 581 50.09 -21.41 -59.98
C GLN A 581 50.96 -20.44 -59.16
N ILE A 582 51.20 -19.22 -59.63
CA ILE A 582 51.94 -18.17 -58.90
C ILE A 582 51.22 -17.79 -57.60
N ALA A 583 49.89 -17.84 -57.53
CA ALA A 583 49.12 -17.60 -56.30
C ALA A 583 49.23 -18.77 -55.30
N SER A 584 49.30 -20.02 -55.78
CA SER A 584 49.59 -21.19 -54.94
C SER A 584 51.01 -21.13 -54.39
N GLU A 585 51.99 -20.88 -55.25
CA GLU A 585 53.40 -20.72 -54.86
C GLU A 585 53.56 -19.54 -53.89
N ASN A 586 52.88 -18.42 -54.11
CA ASN A 586 52.83 -17.30 -53.15
C ASN A 586 52.09 -17.67 -51.85
N SER A 587 51.09 -18.54 -51.85
CA SER A 587 50.46 -19.01 -50.61
C SER A 587 51.46 -19.80 -49.76
N ASP A 588 52.25 -20.67 -50.40
CA ASP A 588 53.24 -21.50 -49.70
C ASP A 588 54.49 -20.72 -49.30
N THR A 589 54.98 -19.77 -50.13
CA THR A 589 56.04 -18.86 -49.69
C THR A 589 55.57 -17.93 -48.58
N ASN A 590 54.31 -17.45 -48.56
CA ASN A 590 53.79 -16.68 -47.42
C ASN A 590 53.64 -17.52 -46.13
N LYS A 591 53.36 -18.83 -46.22
CA LYS A 591 53.42 -19.73 -45.05
C LYS A 591 54.85 -19.87 -44.53
N ILE A 592 55.84 -19.98 -45.42
CA ILE A 592 57.26 -20.04 -45.06
C ILE A 592 57.75 -18.68 -44.52
N ILE A 593 57.32 -17.56 -45.09
CA ILE A 593 57.65 -16.21 -44.62
C ILE A 593 57.05 -15.98 -43.24
N THR A 594 55.77 -16.31 -42.99
CA THR A 594 55.17 -16.15 -41.65
C THR A 594 55.79 -17.09 -40.60
N GLN A 595 56.27 -18.28 -40.99
CA GLN A 595 57.12 -19.11 -40.13
C GLN A 595 58.47 -18.44 -39.83
N LEU A 596 59.16 -17.92 -40.84
CA LEU A 596 60.40 -17.15 -40.66
C LEU A 596 60.20 -15.84 -39.89
N GLU A 597 59.06 -15.17 -40.00
CA GLU A 597 58.72 -13.97 -39.22
C GLU A 597 58.41 -14.31 -37.77
N THR A 598 57.78 -15.45 -37.49
CA THR A 598 57.60 -15.93 -36.10
C THR A 598 58.93 -16.41 -35.50
N GLU A 599 59.83 -17.01 -36.29
CA GLU A 599 61.19 -17.33 -35.83
C GLU A 599 62.04 -16.07 -35.64
N VAL A 600 61.99 -15.10 -36.57
CA VAL A 600 62.69 -13.81 -36.49
C VAL A 600 62.16 -12.95 -35.35
N THR A 601 60.85 -12.92 -35.08
CA THR A 601 60.31 -12.16 -33.92
C THR A 601 60.67 -12.83 -32.60
N ASN A 602 60.70 -14.16 -32.52
CA ASN A 602 61.25 -14.86 -31.35
C ASN A 602 62.76 -14.60 -31.17
N MET A 603 63.54 -14.63 -32.25
CA MET A 603 64.97 -14.26 -32.27
C MET A 603 65.18 -12.79 -31.90
N LEU A 604 64.31 -11.87 -32.32
CA LEU A 604 64.40 -10.44 -32.04
C LEU A 604 63.96 -10.13 -30.61
N ALA A 605 62.99 -10.86 -30.05
CA ALA A 605 62.66 -10.81 -28.63
C ALA A 605 63.82 -11.34 -27.77
N ALA A 606 64.38 -12.51 -28.11
CA ALA A 606 65.56 -13.06 -27.43
C ALA A 606 66.78 -12.12 -27.55
N SER A 607 66.98 -11.52 -28.72
CA SER A 607 68.03 -10.53 -28.97
C SER A 607 67.79 -9.23 -28.19
N GLN A 608 66.57 -8.70 -28.13
CA GLN A 608 66.24 -7.55 -27.28
C GLN A 608 66.45 -7.86 -25.79
N GLN A 609 66.15 -9.07 -25.34
CA GLN A 609 66.39 -9.49 -23.96
C GLN A 609 67.90 -9.64 -23.67
N GLY A 610 68.70 -10.09 -24.65
CA GLY A 610 70.16 -10.05 -24.61
C GLY A 610 70.75 -8.64 -24.67
N VAL A 611 70.17 -7.74 -25.47
CA VAL A 611 70.56 -6.32 -25.55
C VAL A 611 70.22 -5.60 -24.23
N LEU A 612 69.06 -5.85 -23.63
CA LEU A 612 68.73 -5.31 -22.30
C LEU A 612 69.67 -5.84 -21.21
N SER A 613 70.06 -7.12 -21.26
CA SER A 613 71.06 -7.70 -20.36
C SER A 613 72.43 -7.05 -20.52
N THR A 614 72.93 -6.94 -21.74
CA THR A 614 74.24 -6.33 -22.04
C THR A 614 74.25 -4.81 -21.86
N GLN A 615 73.13 -4.12 -22.10
CA GLN A 615 72.96 -2.68 -21.82
C GLN A 615 72.89 -2.41 -20.31
N SER A 616 72.30 -3.31 -19.52
CA SER A 616 72.38 -3.26 -18.05
C SER A 616 73.82 -3.41 -17.56
N GLN A 617 74.60 -4.34 -18.13
CA GLN A 617 76.04 -4.46 -17.87
C GLN A 617 76.83 -3.23 -18.37
N LEU A 618 76.42 -2.61 -19.47
CA LEU A 618 77.05 -1.40 -20.02
C LEU A 618 76.81 -0.18 -19.12
N GLU A 619 75.59 0.08 -18.65
CA GLU A 619 75.36 1.16 -17.68
C GLU A 619 76.00 0.87 -16.32
N SER A 620 76.05 -0.39 -15.87
CA SER A 620 76.82 -0.78 -14.67
C SER A 620 78.31 -0.44 -14.79
N THR A 621 78.96 -0.82 -15.89
CA THR A 621 80.37 -0.48 -16.17
C THR A 621 80.57 1.02 -16.45
N ARG A 622 79.57 1.72 -17.01
CA ARG A 622 79.57 3.18 -17.19
C ARG A 622 79.47 3.93 -15.86
N ILE A 623 78.73 3.41 -14.88
CA ILE A 623 78.69 3.93 -13.51
C ILE A 623 80.06 3.76 -12.84
N ALA A 624 80.67 2.57 -12.92
CA ALA A 624 82.02 2.34 -12.42
C ALA A 624 83.07 3.25 -13.10
N PHE A 625 82.95 3.50 -14.40
CA PHE A 625 83.83 4.43 -15.12
C PHE A 625 83.61 5.89 -14.70
N LYS A 626 82.35 6.32 -14.46
CA LYS A 626 82.05 7.65 -13.89
C LYS A 626 82.63 7.81 -12.50
N GLU A 627 82.55 6.80 -11.65
CA GLU A 627 83.10 6.80 -10.30
C GLU A 627 84.64 6.85 -10.31
N LEU A 628 85.28 6.10 -11.22
CA LEU A 628 86.73 6.17 -11.44
C LEU A 628 87.14 7.57 -11.93
N ARG A 629 86.41 8.15 -12.91
CA ARG A 629 86.64 9.52 -13.39
C ARG A 629 86.43 10.57 -12.29
N HIS A 630 85.49 10.37 -11.37
CA HIS A 630 85.26 11.26 -10.23
C HIS A 630 86.44 11.19 -9.24
N LYS A 631 87.03 10.01 -9.01
CA LYS A 631 88.27 9.88 -8.23
C LYS A 631 89.46 10.56 -8.91
N THR A 632 89.59 10.44 -10.24
CA THR A 632 90.64 11.17 -10.99
C THR A 632 90.45 12.68 -10.93
N ALA A 633 89.22 13.17 -11.05
CA ALA A 633 88.91 14.60 -10.95
C ALA A 633 89.26 15.18 -9.58
N LEU A 634 88.84 14.52 -8.48
CA LEU A 634 89.20 14.94 -7.12
C LEU A 634 90.72 14.99 -6.89
N PHE A 635 91.48 14.06 -7.48
CA PHE A 635 92.94 14.07 -7.40
C PHE A 635 93.55 15.22 -8.22
N GLN A 636 92.97 15.54 -9.37
CA GLN A 636 93.38 16.69 -10.19
C GLN A 636 93.07 18.02 -9.48
N ASP A 637 91.89 18.16 -8.88
CA ASP A 637 91.50 19.35 -8.11
C ASP A 637 92.41 19.54 -6.88
N SER A 638 92.82 18.45 -6.21
CA SER A 638 93.78 18.50 -5.09
C SER A 638 95.15 19.04 -5.52
N VAL A 639 95.68 18.61 -6.67
CA VAL A 639 96.97 19.10 -7.19
C VAL A 639 96.85 20.55 -7.70
N VAL A 640 95.71 20.92 -8.29
CA VAL A 640 95.43 22.31 -8.68
C VAL A 640 95.31 23.22 -7.45
N ALA A 641 94.81 22.72 -6.31
CA ALA A 641 94.76 23.48 -5.06
C ALA A 641 96.15 23.77 -4.48
N GLU A 642 97.04 22.78 -4.39
CA GLU A 642 98.44 23.00 -3.94
C GLU A 642 99.20 23.99 -4.84
N VAL A 643 99.06 23.85 -6.16
CA VAL A 643 99.63 24.82 -7.12
C VAL A 643 98.98 26.20 -6.98
N GLY A 644 97.68 26.24 -6.64
CA GLY A 644 96.92 27.45 -6.37
C GLY A 644 97.44 28.25 -5.17
N GLU A 645 97.67 27.60 -4.02
CA GLU A 645 98.22 28.28 -2.83
C GLU A 645 99.62 28.86 -3.10
N HIS A 646 100.47 28.14 -3.83
CA HIS A 646 101.78 28.65 -4.23
C HIS A 646 101.69 29.86 -5.18
N ILE A 647 100.74 29.87 -6.12
CA ILE A 647 100.50 31.03 -7.00
C ILE A 647 99.92 32.22 -6.20
N ASP A 648 99.00 31.98 -5.28
CA ASP A 648 98.33 33.03 -4.52
C ASP A 648 99.30 33.72 -3.52
N ALA A 649 100.26 32.97 -2.96
CA ALA A 649 101.39 33.54 -2.22
C ALA A 649 102.25 34.50 -3.08
N ILE A 650 102.49 34.15 -4.36
CA ILE A 650 103.22 35.00 -5.31
C ILE A 650 102.38 36.23 -5.71
N ILE A 651 101.07 36.08 -5.90
CA ILE A 651 100.16 37.19 -6.24
C ILE A 651 100.04 38.18 -5.08
N LYS A 652 99.97 37.74 -3.82
CA LYS A 652 99.96 38.65 -2.65
C LYS A 652 101.25 39.47 -2.52
N ALA A 653 102.41 38.89 -2.85
CA ALA A 653 103.67 39.64 -2.97
C ALA A 653 103.64 40.68 -4.12
N LYS A 654 102.94 40.37 -5.22
CA LYS A 654 102.72 41.30 -6.34
C LYS A 654 101.73 42.42 -6.00
N GLU A 655 100.65 42.16 -5.25
CA GLU A 655 99.73 43.20 -4.79
C GLU A 655 100.45 44.21 -3.87
N HIS A 656 101.28 43.73 -2.95
CA HIS A 656 102.07 44.60 -2.07
C HIS A 656 102.97 45.57 -2.88
N THR A 657 103.66 45.07 -3.91
CA THR A 657 104.53 45.90 -4.77
C THR A 657 103.75 46.79 -5.76
N ALA A 658 102.63 46.34 -6.31
CA ALA A 658 101.80 47.13 -7.22
C ALA A 658 101.11 48.30 -6.49
N ASN A 659 100.61 48.09 -5.27
CA ASN A 659 100.02 49.15 -4.45
C ASN A 659 101.06 50.19 -4.03
N SER A 660 102.28 49.76 -3.70
CA SER A 660 103.41 50.68 -3.46
C SER A 660 103.69 51.58 -4.67
N LEU A 661 103.69 51.03 -5.89
CA LEU A 661 103.99 51.80 -7.11
C LEU A 661 102.83 52.71 -7.57
N LYS A 662 101.56 52.34 -7.37
CA LYS A 662 100.44 53.25 -7.68
C LYS A 662 100.28 54.38 -6.66
N SER A 663 100.68 54.17 -5.41
CA SER A 663 100.81 55.25 -4.42
C SER A 663 101.77 56.36 -4.89
N ILE A 664 102.83 55.98 -5.63
CA ILE A 664 103.77 56.94 -6.24
C ILE A 664 103.14 57.66 -7.45
N ARG A 665 102.31 57.02 -8.27
CA ARG A 665 101.61 57.71 -9.37
C ARG A 665 100.55 58.71 -8.87
N ALA A 666 99.93 58.44 -7.71
CA ALA A 666 99.06 59.40 -7.02
C ALA A 666 99.77 60.69 -6.52
N LEU A 667 101.10 60.77 -6.71
CA LEU A 667 101.97 61.89 -6.36
C LEU A 667 102.57 62.61 -7.58
N ALA A 668 102.23 62.19 -8.81
CA ALA A 668 102.97 62.59 -10.03
C ALA A 668 102.17 63.43 -11.05
N GLU A 669 100.85 63.27 -11.13
CA GLU A 669 99.97 63.96 -12.10
C GLU A 669 99.15 65.10 -11.45
N THR A 670 99.69 65.69 -10.39
CA THR A 670 99.22 66.95 -9.79
C THR A 670 99.97 68.15 -10.37
N GLN A 671 99.61 68.55 -11.60
CA GLN A 671 99.89 69.85 -12.21
C GLN A 671 98.71 70.30 -13.07
#